data_AF-A0A7X9AQZ9-F1
#
_entry.id   AF-A0A7X9AQZ9-F1
#
_cell.length_a   1.000
_cell.length_b   1.000
_cell.length_c   1.000
_cell.angle_alpha   90.00
_cell.angle_beta   90.00
_cell.angle_gamma   90.00
#
_symmetry.space_group_name_H-M   'P 1'
#
loop_
_entity.id
_entity.type
_entity.pdbx_description
1 polymer ?
#
loop_
_entity_poly.entity_id
_entity_poly.type
_entity_poly.pdbx_seq_one_letter_code
_entity_poly.pdbx_strand_id
1 'polypeptide(L)'
;NVENGSYVSQVGSLKVDASGNIEGATFTAEAEDVILDADGAILSSTVTAATGANLTAALIAETGVMAGADIATSGSLSNSSLTAGGDIELTNAAYIDNLDAVSAGAITAVDNIGVITGGSLIATDATTVSATSIRGTAFDAATADLTGADDIQAILVRVGTNAKLSSTSIVDSNVLVSQADGSIEVKATAIDGGSLRADEVTFDEFVADADTQIGAASAVRVLGAETITVVNGGLVNIVSENDGDTAFTVTASDDVFLTQGNGDMRVDITADGQTVTLTAAADIGPVASGTVAVTAKDLIITTAQNVDLRTTIEQVKADVAYDFKLVETDDLKIDLVSAGRKAYIQTDNGGDILDSADDTILDIVTPQLTLLASGSIGTADNALDISTQKLLARAGDTGLINLLNVSNQDVTVDGLTAGTSVTLKTQGSGAHIFDGSVSAYDGDVIIDSAAGDLVFTTSSSVFASDNVAITAYGDVSSTGNFISLKAEDGDLDIVSKHGSIGLSSGTTAEAGNDLTIVALENDVFMAGSLNAGRDITIAAEGWLHSTGTMLAGRDVDIYTYEEAILEGPITATTGGVTVYAETGELEVHAPITAATEINLETEDDRIDINAALTAADVTLTSMNGDILSSDTGTIDAATIEANTGGKVDLDGKLTASDWVDIEAVGSVTAADIESGDVTVKTTGTNANIDINLTATLTDLVARAEGIDSDIFIKGNDLNLNEVYAYDGDVNVDATGFVDVFKAHALDEGVVNGVEDDAHSVIIKARRLNARYNSIVSDYDVELELTGSGSFASESVLAGNDIFIYALGEIQDSSNTNMYNLIAAGDITLWTGDRIGDPSGGNPFDVSAGGDVNVGAIDGSPAFSGKHDSIWVFMMGESGDGSIHYLGDTSTPPGLIWWNAMVWGGSEEALIEIDRAEGGFSREVRDLADRYISQSWHFNFLYFPHVRAYFDEEPGNMSIEHILDGEGVIEGLPEGVTPTEFNLNDLDDSYTWYDGSK
;
A
#
# COMPACT_ATOMS: atom_id res chain seq x y z
N ASN A 1 -97.91 -18.01 57.73
CA ASN A 1 -97.23 -16.72 57.86
C ASN A 1 -97.04 -16.36 59.31
N VAL A 2 -95.92 -15.71 59.62
CA VAL A 2 -95.65 -15.01 60.88
C VAL A 2 -95.39 -13.55 60.50
N GLU A 3 -96.26 -12.64 60.91
CA GLU A 3 -96.22 -11.24 60.46
C GLU A 3 -96.11 -10.31 61.68
N ASN A 4 -95.26 -9.29 61.60
CA ASN A 4 -95.22 -8.11 62.47
C ASN A 4 -95.35 -8.40 63.98
N GLY A 5 -94.27 -8.88 64.60
CA GLY A 5 -94.23 -9.20 66.04
C GLY A 5 -92.83 -9.26 66.64
N SER A 6 -92.75 -9.39 67.97
CA SER A 6 -91.49 -9.59 68.71
C SER A 6 -91.59 -10.89 69.51
N TYR A 7 -90.72 -11.85 69.20
CA TYR A 7 -90.70 -13.19 69.76
C TYR A 7 -89.40 -13.38 70.54
N VAL A 8 -89.50 -13.66 71.84
CA VAL A 8 -88.33 -13.75 72.74
C VAL A 8 -88.35 -15.09 73.48
N SER A 9 -87.21 -15.79 73.49
CA SER A 9 -86.95 -16.97 74.32
C SER A 9 -85.78 -16.70 75.27
N GLN A 10 -86.00 -16.87 76.58
CA GLN A 10 -85.00 -16.52 77.60
C GLN A 10 -84.10 -17.70 78.04
N VAL A 11 -84.52 -18.95 77.79
CA VAL A 11 -83.90 -20.14 78.42
C VAL A 11 -83.59 -21.28 77.44
N GLY A 12 -83.99 -21.16 76.17
CA GLY A 12 -83.86 -22.22 75.16
C GLY A 12 -83.91 -21.66 73.74
N SER A 13 -83.68 -22.50 72.73
CA SER A 13 -83.73 -22.05 71.34
C SER A 13 -85.11 -21.49 70.95
N LEU A 14 -85.13 -20.44 70.15
CA LEU A 14 -86.36 -19.90 69.56
C LEU A 14 -86.54 -20.53 68.18
N LYS A 15 -87.41 -21.54 68.09
CA LYS A 15 -87.75 -22.19 66.82
C LYS A 15 -89.10 -21.71 66.29
N VAL A 16 -89.12 -21.27 65.04
CA VAL A 16 -90.32 -20.86 64.31
C VAL A 16 -90.36 -21.62 62.99
N ASP A 17 -91.45 -22.33 62.77
CA ASP A 17 -91.74 -23.10 61.56
C ASP A 17 -93.02 -22.51 60.94
N ALA A 18 -92.88 -21.95 59.74
CA ALA A 18 -93.92 -21.25 59.03
C ALA A 18 -94.13 -21.87 57.64
N SER A 19 -95.33 -22.40 57.38
CA SER A 19 -95.70 -22.91 56.06
C SER A 19 -95.92 -21.80 54.99
N GLY A 20 -95.39 -20.60 55.20
CA GLY A 20 -95.57 -19.39 54.40
C GLY A 20 -94.50 -18.36 54.74
N ASN A 21 -94.78 -17.06 54.66
CA ASN A 21 -93.74 -16.03 54.91
C ASN A 21 -93.53 -15.74 56.41
N ILE A 22 -92.33 -15.31 56.77
CA ILE A 22 -92.01 -14.58 57.99
C ILE A 22 -91.70 -13.12 57.59
N GLU A 23 -92.45 -12.15 58.09
CA GLU A 23 -92.35 -10.76 57.60
C GLU A 23 -92.45 -9.73 58.72
N GLY A 24 -91.51 -8.77 58.75
CA GLY A 24 -91.53 -7.62 59.67
C GLY A 24 -91.40 -7.97 61.15
N ALA A 25 -90.85 -9.15 61.48
CA ALA A 25 -90.81 -9.66 62.84
C ALA A 25 -89.39 -9.66 63.44
N THR A 26 -89.31 -9.50 64.76
CA THR A 26 -88.08 -9.60 65.55
C THR A 26 -88.06 -10.91 66.34
N PHE A 27 -86.95 -11.64 66.27
CA PHE A 27 -86.73 -12.91 66.96
C PHE A 27 -85.49 -12.79 67.85
N THR A 28 -85.64 -13.09 69.14
CA THR A 28 -84.53 -13.02 70.10
C THR A 28 -84.45 -14.29 70.94
N ALA A 29 -83.30 -14.96 70.96
CA ALA A 29 -82.98 -16.02 71.91
C ALA A 29 -81.82 -15.56 72.80
N GLU A 30 -82.08 -15.42 74.12
CA GLU A 30 -81.10 -14.85 75.06
C GLU A 30 -80.03 -15.85 75.54
N ALA A 31 -80.22 -17.15 75.32
CA ALA A 31 -79.34 -18.20 75.86
C ALA A 31 -78.89 -19.26 74.83
N GLU A 32 -79.61 -19.40 73.70
CA GLU A 32 -79.43 -20.48 72.73
C GLU A 32 -79.73 -19.94 71.31
N ASP A 33 -79.95 -20.85 70.35
CA ASP A 33 -80.11 -20.54 68.93
C ASP A 33 -81.45 -19.89 68.56
N VAL A 34 -81.48 -19.16 67.44
CA VAL A 34 -82.73 -18.86 66.71
C VAL A 34 -82.79 -19.74 65.45
N ILE A 35 -83.89 -20.46 65.27
CA ILE A 35 -84.12 -21.32 64.10
C ILE A 35 -85.41 -20.85 63.41
N LEU A 36 -85.29 -20.28 62.23
CA LEU A 36 -86.42 -19.88 61.39
C LEU A 36 -86.49 -20.78 60.17
N ASP A 37 -87.62 -21.44 59.99
CA ASP A 37 -87.92 -22.30 58.84
C ASP A 37 -89.21 -21.77 58.19
N ALA A 38 -89.12 -21.32 56.95
CA ALA A 38 -90.22 -20.74 56.21
C ALA A 38 -90.31 -21.38 54.81
N ASP A 39 -91.44 -22.00 54.48
CA ASP A 39 -91.68 -22.49 53.11
C ASP A 39 -91.67 -21.34 52.08
N GLY A 40 -91.97 -20.12 52.52
CA GLY A 40 -92.00 -18.89 51.71
C GLY A 40 -90.72 -18.05 51.84
N ALA A 41 -90.86 -16.79 52.24
CA ALA A 41 -89.75 -15.85 52.41
C ALA A 41 -89.61 -15.37 53.87
N ILE A 42 -88.39 -14.99 54.27
CA ILE A 42 -88.09 -14.20 55.48
C ILE A 42 -87.79 -12.77 55.01
N LEU A 43 -88.65 -11.82 55.35
CA LEU A 43 -88.62 -10.45 54.84
C LEU A 43 -88.57 -9.42 55.97
N SER A 44 -87.75 -8.39 55.83
CA SER A 44 -87.68 -7.21 56.72
C SER A 44 -87.63 -7.58 58.21
N SER A 45 -86.94 -8.68 58.54
CA SER A 45 -86.94 -9.29 59.87
C SER A 45 -85.64 -8.99 60.63
N THR A 46 -85.67 -9.14 61.94
CA THR A 46 -84.47 -8.98 62.79
C THR A 46 -84.29 -10.21 63.67
N VAL A 47 -83.12 -10.83 63.63
CA VAL A 47 -82.78 -12.02 64.40
C VAL A 47 -81.61 -11.72 65.34
N THR A 48 -81.74 -12.08 66.61
CA THR A 48 -80.68 -11.98 67.61
C THR A 48 -80.60 -13.28 68.39
N ALA A 49 -79.54 -14.06 68.19
CA ALA A 49 -79.28 -15.32 68.88
C ALA A 49 -78.06 -15.21 69.81
N ALA A 50 -78.12 -15.82 70.99
CA ALA A 50 -76.98 -15.86 71.89
C ALA A 50 -75.88 -16.83 71.41
N THR A 51 -76.28 -17.92 70.75
CA THR A 51 -75.39 -18.90 70.11
C THR A 51 -75.56 -18.81 68.59
N GLY A 52 -76.22 -19.76 67.92
CA GLY A 52 -76.33 -19.79 66.46
C GLY A 52 -77.65 -19.26 65.89
N ALA A 53 -77.65 -18.88 64.61
CA ALA A 53 -78.87 -18.54 63.88
C ALA A 53 -78.99 -19.34 62.58
N ASN A 54 -80.05 -20.14 62.45
CA ASN A 54 -80.35 -20.96 61.27
C ASN A 54 -81.60 -20.43 60.57
N LEU A 55 -81.47 -19.93 59.35
CA LEU A 55 -82.58 -19.41 58.56
C LEU A 55 -82.73 -20.24 57.28
N THR A 56 -83.89 -20.87 57.09
CA THR A 56 -84.25 -21.60 55.87
C THR A 56 -85.47 -20.97 55.24
N ALA A 57 -85.35 -20.50 54.00
CA ALA A 57 -86.44 -19.93 53.22
C ALA A 57 -86.14 -19.99 51.72
N ALA A 58 -87.13 -19.74 50.86
CA ALA A 58 -86.84 -19.52 49.44
C ALA A 58 -86.07 -18.20 49.21
N LEU A 59 -86.36 -17.18 50.02
CA LEU A 59 -85.74 -15.86 49.98
C LEU A 59 -85.60 -15.30 51.41
N ILE A 60 -84.44 -14.76 51.72
CA ILE A 60 -84.13 -13.98 52.91
C ILE A 60 -83.77 -12.58 52.44
N ALA A 61 -84.63 -11.59 52.70
CA ALA A 61 -84.42 -10.24 52.23
C ALA A 61 -84.65 -9.17 53.30
N GLU A 62 -83.89 -8.08 53.21
CA GLU A 62 -83.96 -6.95 54.15
C GLU A 62 -83.84 -7.39 55.62
N THR A 63 -83.15 -8.51 55.86
CA THR A 63 -83.13 -9.18 57.16
C THR A 63 -81.78 -8.98 57.82
N GLY A 64 -81.80 -8.53 59.08
CA GLY A 64 -80.60 -8.39 59.91
C GLY A 64 -80.50 -9.55 60.90
N VAL A 65 -79.37 -10.26 60.90
CA VAL A 65 -79.11 -11.40 61.79
C VAL A 65 -77.85 -11.13 62.60
N MET A 66 -77.94 -11.31 63.91
CA MET A 66 -76.78 -11.27 64.81
C MET A 66 -76.77 -12.53 65.69
N ALA A 67 -75.67 -13.27 65.67
CA ALA A 67 -75.48 -14.51 66.42
C ALA A 67 -74.16 -14.50 67.18
N GLY A 68 -74.13 -15.01 68.42
CA GLY A 68 -72.90 -15.08 69.22
C GLY A 68 -71.93 -16.20 68.79
N ALA A 69 -72.39 -17.16 67.98
CA ALA A 69 -71.63 -18.20 67.31
C ALA A 69 -71.98 -18.18 65.80
N ASP A 70 -72.36 -19.32 65.22
CA ASP A 70 -72.49 -19.49 63.77
C ASP A 70 -73.82 -18.96 63.20
N ILE A 71 -73.81 -18.53 61.94
CA ILE A 71 -75.01 -18.27 61.15
C ILE A 71 -75.04 -19.22 59.96
N ALA A 72 -76.11 -19.99 59.81
CA ALA A 72 -76.38 -20.75 58.59
C ALA A 72 -77.63 -20.23 57.90
N THR A 73 -77.53 -20.03 56.59
CA THR A 73 -78.68 -19.66 55.77
C THR A 73 -78.85 -20.64 54.60
N SER A 74 -80.11 -20.94 54.27
CA SER A 74 -80.47 -21.69 53.08
C SER A 74 -81.57 -20.94 52.35
N GLY A 75 -81.30 -20.55 51.09
CA GLY A 75 -82.18 -19.68 50.28
C GLY A 75 -81.46 -18.48 49.67
N SER A 76 -82.08 -17.81 48.71
CA SER A 76 -81.50 -16.57 48.14
C SER A 76 -81.42 -15.47 49.19
N LEU A 77 -80.35 -14.65 49.14
CA LEU A 77 -80.18 -13.49 50.02
C LEU A 77 -80.26 -12.19 49.24
N SER A 78 -80.93 -11.18 49.80
CA SER A 78 -80.98 -9.84 49.22
C SER A 78 -80.97 -8.74 50.28
N ASN A 79 -80.12 -7.72 50.12
CA ASN A 79 -80.11 -6.52 50.98
C ASN A 79 -80.13 -6.85 52.48
N SER A 80 -79.37 -7.86 52.89
CA SER A 80 -79.41 -8.43 54.24
C SER A 80 -78.07 -8.25 54.93
N SER A 81 -78.06 -8.33 56.26
CA SER A 81 -76.85 -8.24 57.05
C SER A 81 -76.73 -9.41 58.03
N LEU A 82 -75.55 -10.02 58.09
CA LEU A 82 -75.25 -11.17 58.94
C LEU A 82 -74.01 -10.86 59.79
N THR A 83 -74.13 -10.96 61.11
CA THR A 83 -73.02 -10.77 62.04
C THR A 83 -72.88 -11.98 62.96
N ALA A 84 -71.83 -12.78 62.77
CA ALA A 84 -71.57 -14.02 63.51
C ALA A 84 -70.33 -13.89 64.42
N GLY A 85 -70.41 -14.45 65.63
CA GLY A 85 -69.25 -14.65 66.50
C GLY A 85 -68.46 -15.92 66.18
N GLY A 86 -69.01 -16.80 65.34
CA GLY A 86 -68.37 -17.96 64.72
C GLY A 86 -68.44 -17.88 63.20
N ASP A 87 -68.72 -18.97 62.52
CA ASP A 87 -68.73 -19.07 61.05
C ASP A 87 -70.03 -18.57 60.41
N ILE A 88 -69.98 -18.17 59.14
CA ILE A 88 -71.17 -17.95 58.30
C ILE A 88 -71.19 -18.97 57.17
N GLU A 89 -72.26 -19.75 57.07
CA GLU A 89 -72.49 -20.72 56.00
C GLU A 89 -73.72 -20.32 55.17
N LEU A 90 -73.54 -20.22 53.85
CA LEU A 90 -74.58 -19.86 52.89
C LEU A 90 -74.78 -21.03 51.92
N THR A 91 -76.02 -21.51 51.78
CA THR A 91 -76.34 -22.67 50.95
C THR A 91 -77.59 -22.44 50.10
N ASN A 92 -77.70 -23.13 48.97
CA ASN A 92 -78.89 -23.17 48.11
C ASN A 92 -79.43 -21.77 47.71
N ALA A 93 -78.53 -20.81 47.50
CA ALA A 93 -78.88 -19.44 47.14
C ALA A 93 -78.80 -19.27 45.62
N ALA A 94 -79.94 -19.08 44.95
CA ALA A 94 -79.94 -18.78 43.51
C ALA A 94 -79.26 -17.43 43.22
N TYR A 95 -79.32 -16.50 44.17
CA TYR A 95 -78.55 -15.28 44.16
C TYR A 95 -78.27 -14.79 45.58
N ILE A 96 -77.15 -14.09 45.74
CA ILE A 96 -76.78 -13.31 46.92
C ILE A 96 -76.54 -11.89 46.42
N ASP A 97 -77.46 -10.98 46.73
CA ASP A 97 -77.41 -9.60 46.25
C ASP A 97 -77.28 -8.62 47.42
N ASN A 98 -76.24 -7.80 47.41
CA ASN A 98 -75.99 -6.76 48.40
C ASN A 98 -76.03 -7.30 49.85
N LEU A 99 -75.25 -8.35 50.12
CA LEU A 99 -75.10 -8.96 51.44
C LEU A 99 -73.93 -8.33 52.21
N ASP A 100 -74.18 -7.85 53.42
CA ASP A 100 -73.14 -7.43 54.36
C ASP A 100 -72.95 -8.52 55.43
N ALA A 101 -71.95 -9.38 55.25
CA ALA A 101 -71.62 -10.48 56.15
C ALA A 101 -70.31 -10.20 56.91
N VAL A 102 -70.36 -10.30 58.24
CA VAL A 102 -69.21 -10.14 59.14
C VAL A 102 -69.11 -11.35 60.05
N SER A 103 -68.01 -12.10 59.95
CA SER A 103 -67.73 -13.34 60.66
C SER A 103 -66.45 -13.20 61.49
N ALA A 104 -66.48 -13.65 62.75
CA ALA A 104 -65.28 -13.85 63.56
C ALA A 104 -64.64 -15.24 63.38
N GLY A 105 -65.16 -16.04 62.43
CA GLY A 105 -64.56 -17.26 61.91
C GLY A 105 -64.45 -17.19 60.39
N ALA A 106 -64.86 -18.25 59.70
CA ALA A 106 -64.88 -18.36 58.24
C ALA A 106 -66.21 -17.87 57.63
N ILE A 107 -66.20 -17.60 56.33
CA ILE A 107 -67.41 -17.44 55.50
C ILE A 107 -67.35 -18.47 54.37
N THR A 108 -68.36 -19.34 54.27
CA THR A 108 -68.44 -20.39 53.25
C THR A 108 -69.73 -20.28 52.44
N ALA A 109 -69.61 -20.21 51.11
CA ALA A 109 -70.71 -20.18 50.17
C ALA A 109 -70.40 -21.08 48.97
N VAL A 110 -70.48 -22.41 49.15
CA VAL A 110 -70.03 -23.40 48.14
C VAL A 110 -71.14 -24.31 47.63
N ASP A 111 -72.22 -24.46 48.39
CA ASP A 111 -73.27 -25.43 48.07
C ASP A 111 -74.40 -24.78 47.28
N ASN A 112 -74.41 -25.01 45.97
CA ASN A 112 -75.47 -24.58 45.05
C ASN A 112 -75.73 -23.05 45.11
N ILE A 113 -74.68 -22.28 44.87
CA ILE A 113 -74.73 -20.81 44.80
C ILE A 113 -74.76 -20.35 43.34
N GLY A 114 -75.76 -19.54 42.99
CA GLY A 114 -75.91 -18.95 41.66
C GLY A 114 -75.04 -17.71 41.48
N VAL A 115 -75.63 -16.52 41.55
CA VAL A 115 -74.90 -15.25 41.32
C VAL A 115 -74.71 -14.48 42.63
N ILE A 116 -73.49 -14.06 42.92
CA ILE A 116 -73.19 -13.09 43.98
C ILE A 116 -72.99 -11.71 43.35
N THR A 117 -73.69 -10.69 43.82
CA THR A 117 -73.56 -9.32 43.33
C THR A 117 -73.55 -8.31 44.47
N GLY A 118 -72.55 -7.43 44.47
CA GLY A 118 -72.41 -6.38 45.48
C GLY A 118 -72.16 -6.92 46.90
N GLY A 119 -72.29 -6.04 47.89
CA GLY A 119 -72.08 -6.38 49.30
C GLY A 119 -70.62 -6.58 49.71
N SER A 120 -70.43 -7.01 50.96
CA SER A 120 -69.13 -7.24 51.58
C SER A 120 -69.15 -8.50 52.44
N LEU A 121 -68.19 -9.39 52.24
CA LEU A 121 -67.93 -10.58 53.05
C LEU A 121 -66.63 -10.37 53.82
N ILE A 122 -66.72 -10.18 55.14
CA ILE A 122 -65.60 -9.89 56.03
C ILE A 122 -65.46 -11.05 57.02
N ALA A 123 -64.36 -11.79 56.95
CA ALA A 123 -64.03 -12.92 57.82
C ALA A 123 -62.70 -12.66 58.54
N THR A 124 -62.51 -13.18 59.75
CA THR A 124 -61.17 -13.19 60.36
C THR A 124 -60.32 -14.36 59.87
N ASP A 125 -60.96 -15.47 59.48
CA ASP A 125 -60.31 -16.66 58.92
C ASP A 125 -60.48 -16.70 57.39
N ALA A 126 -60.78 -17.86 56.79
CA ALA A 126 -60.91 -18.02 55.35
C ALA A 126 -62.29 -17.59 54.82
N THR A 127 -62.33 -17.01 53.63
CA THR A 127 -63.56 -16.89 52.83
C THR A 127 -63.49 -17.84 51.63
N THR A 128 -64.42 -18.80 51.55
CA THR A 128 -64.49 -19.78 50.47
C THR A 128 -65.81 -19.64 49.73
N VAL A 129 -65.76 -19.36 48.43
CA VAL A 129 -66.95 -19.15 47.59
C VAL A 129 -66.85 -20.02 46.34
N SER A 130 -67.90 -20.76 46.04
CA SER A 130 -68.11 -21.42 44.75
C SER A 130 -69.49 -21.08 44.22
N ALA A 131 -69.52 -20.22 43.21
CA ALA A 131 -70.74 -19.66 42.61
C ALA A 131 -70.71 -19.77 41.07
N THR A 132 -71.84 -19.55 40.41
CA THR A 132 -71.87 -19.35 38.95
C THR A 132 -71.12 -18.07 38.56
N SER A 133 -71.40 -16.96 39.24
CA SER A 133 -70.79 -15.65 38.96
C SER A 133 -70.56 -14.86 40.25
N ILE A 134 -69.45 -14.12 40.33
CA ILE A 134 -69.14 -13.22 41.45
C ILE A 134 -68.86 -11.82 40.91
N ARG A 135 -69.67 -10.82 41.28
CA ARG A 135 -69.61 -9.48 40.67
C ARG A 135 -69.70 -8.34 41.67
N GLY A 136 -68.72 -7.43 41.68
CA GLY A 136 -68.79 -6.20 42.49
C GLY A 136 -68.80 -6.42 44.00
N THR A 137 -68.47 -7.62 44.48
CA THR A 137 -68.44 -7.97 45.90
C THR A 137 -67.07 -7.68 46.50
N ALA A 138 -67.05 -7.18 47.73
CA ALA A 138 -65.83 -7.00 48.51
C ALA A 138 -65.58 -8.22 49.43
N PHE A 139 -64.33 -8.64 49.50
CA PHE A 139 -63.84 -9.72 50.36
C PHE A 139 -62.71 -9.20 51.25
N ASP A 140 -62.79 -9.45 52.55
CA ASP A 140 -61.75 -9.10 53.53
C ASP A 140 -61.56 -10.29 54.49
N ALA A 141 -60.42 -10.98 54.41
CA ALA A 141 -60.22 -12.28 55.07
C ALA A 141 -58.74 -12.60 55.37
N ALA A 142 -58.43 -13.65 56.14
CA ALA A 142 -57.06 -14.16 56.24
C ALA A 142 -56.58 -14.77 54.90
N THR A 143 -57.47 -15.49 54.23
CA THR A 143 -57.29 -16.08 52.90
C THR A 143 -58.62 -16.06 52.13
N ALA A 144 -58.57 -16.06 50.80
CA ALA A 144 -59.74 -16.15 49.95
C ALA A 144 -59.56 -17.24 48.90
N ASP A 145 -60.58 -18.09 48.74
CA ASP A 145 -60.70 -19.07 47.66
C ASP A 145 -62.02 -18.84 46.93
N LEU A 146 -61.95 -18.23 45.75
CA LEU A 146 -63.09 -17.73 44.99
C LEU A 146 -63.18 -18.46 43.66
N THR A 147 -64.23 -19.24 43.49
CA THR A 147 -64.57 -19.92 42.24
C THR A 147 -65.85 -19.34 41.65
N GLY A 148 -65.76 -18.76 40.47
CA GLY A 148 -66.90 -18.34 39.65
C GLY A 148 -66.94 -19.16 38.37
N ALA A 149 -67.89 -20.07 38.22
CA ALA A 149 -67.92 -21.00 37.08
C ALA A 149 -67.93 -20.27 35.72
N ASP A 150 -68.68 -19.18 35.61
CA ASP A 150 -68.72 -18.33 34.41
C ASP A 150 -67.74 -17.17 34.56
N ASP A 151 -67.92 -16.29 35.55
CA ASP A 151 -67.11 -15.08 35.68
C ASP A 151 -66.85 -14.59 37.11
N ILE A 152 -65.73 -13.86 37.26
CA ILE A 152 -65.41 -13.01 38.39
C ILE A 152 -65.16 -11.60 37.85
N GLN A 153 -65.94 -10.61 38.30
CA GLN A 153 -65.87 -9.26 37.73
C GLN A 153 -65.90 -8.16 38.79
N ALA A 154 -65.01 -7.17 38.63
CA ALA A 154 -65.00 -5.94 39.41
C ALA A 154 -65.02 -6.17 40.95
N ILE A 155 -64.41 -7.26 41.42
CA ILE A 155 -64.35 -7.56 42.84
C ILE A 155 -63.18 -6.83 43.53
N LEU A 156 -63.27 -6.68 44.84
CA LEU A 156 -62.17 -6.22 45.68
C LEU A 156 -61.85 -7.30 46.70
N VAL A 157 -60.65 -7.88 46.64
CA VAL A 157 -60.16 -8.89 47.59
C VAL A 157 -59.03 -8.30 48.40
N ARG A 158 -59.13 -8.34 49.72
CA ARG A 158 -58.07 -7.96 50.65
C ARG A 158 -57.82 -9.14 51.59
N VAL A 159 -56.62 -9.70 51.53
CA VAL A 159 -56.27 -10.88 52.34
C VAL A 159 -54.95 -10.74 53.08
N GLY A 160 -54.78 -11.58 54.08
CA GLY A 160 -53.53 -11.74 54.81
C GLY A 160 -52.44 -12.37 53.93
N THR A 161 -52.59 -13.65 53.61
CA THR A 161 -51.50 -14.49 53.06
C THR A 161 -51.72 -14.97 51.63
N ASN A 162 -52.92 -15.44 51.28
CA ASN A 162 -53.15 -16.08 49.98
C ASN A 162 -54.54 -15.74 49.41
N ALA A 163 -54.60 -15.46 48.11
CA ALA A 163 -55.84 -15.35 47.36
C ALA A 163 -55.82 -16.30 46.16
N LYS A 164 -56.89 -17.06 45.98
CA LYS A 164 -57.12 -17.92 44.82
C LYS A 164 -58.36 -17.47 44.08
N LEU A 165 -58.22 -17.21 42.78
CA LEU A 165 -59.33 -16.87 41.90
C LEU A 165 -59.38 -17.91 40.77
N SER A 166 -60.50 -18.61 40.64
CA SER A 166 -60.73 -19.63 39.61
C SER A 166 -62.00 -19.32 38.81
N SER A 167 -61.89 -19.07 37.52
CA SER A 167 -63.07 -18.75 36.67
C SER A 167 -62.79 -18.91 35.18
N THR A 168 -63.80 -19.02 34.32
CA THR A 168 -63.52 -18.90 32.87
C THR A 168 -63.06 -17.50 32.50
N SER A 169 -63.61 -16.45 33.14
CA SER A 169 -63.28 -15.06 32.85
C SER A 169 -63.12 -14.23 34.12
N ILE A 170 -61.99 -13.55 34.26
CA ILE A 170 -61.71 -12.60 35.35
C ILE A 170 -61.52 -11.22 34.74
N VAL A 171 -62.32 -10.24 35.17
CA VAL A 171 -62.27 -8.88 34.59
C VAL A 171 -62.23 -7.82 35.67
N ASP A 172 -61.33 -6.85 35.53
CA ASP A 172 -61.24 -5.64 36.35
C ASP A 172 -61.23 -5.88 37.86
N SER A 173 -60.66 -7.01 38.29
CA SER A 173 -60.65 -7.44 39.69
C SER A 173 -59.40 -6.96 40.40
N ASN A 174 -59.56 -6.44 41.62
CA ASN A 174 -58.45 -5.93 42.43
C ASN A 174 -58.20 -6.86 43.62
N VAL A 175 -56.98 -7.39 43.72
CA VAL A 175 -56.57 -8.35 44.74
C VAL A 175 -55.34 -7.81 45.47
N LEU A 176 -55.43 -7.72 46.80
CA LEU A 176 -54.38 -7.26 47.68
C LEU A 176 -54.06 -8.33 48.74
N VAL A 177 -52.83 -8.83 48.71
CA VAL A 177 -52.23 -9.64 49.77
C VAL A 177 -51.31 -8.74 50.59
N SER A 178 -51.40 -8.82 51.92
CA SER A 178 -50.79 -7.83 52.82
C SER A 178 -49.59 -8.33 53.63
N GLN A 179 -49.42 -9.65 53.77
CA GLN A 179 -48.27 -10.26 54.44
C GLN A 179 -47.14 -10.54 53.45
N ALA A 180 -45.90 -10.49 53.95
CA ALA A 180 -44.73 -10.94 53.21
C ALA A 180 -44.83 -12.44 52.90
N ASP A 181 -44.18 -12.86 51.83
CA ASP A 181 -44.26 -14.21 51.23
C ASP A 181 -45.69 -14.59 50.81
N GLY A 182 -46.55 -13.59 50.63
CA GLY A 182 -47.94 -13.77 50.24
C GLY A 182 -48.10 -14.02 48.74
N SER A 183 -49.08 -14.84 48.36
CA SER A 183 -49.27 -15.27 46.97
C SER A 183 -50.67 -15.04 46.41
N ILE A 184 -50.74 -14.81 45.10
CA ILE A 184 -51.99 -14.84 44.32
C ILE A 184 -51.91 -15.96 43.28
N GLU A 185 -52.88 -16.85 43.28
CA GLU A 185 -53.05 -17.90 42.27
C GLU A 185 -54.29 -17.57 41.42
N VAL A 186 -54.09 -17.42 40.12
CA VAL A 186 -55.15 -17.16 39.13
C VAL A 186 -55.27 -18.37 38.22
N LYS A 187 -56.45 -19.00 38.20
CA LYS A 187 -56.82 -20.03 37.22
C LYS A 187 -57.92 -19.49 36.33
N ALA A 188 -57.57 -19.15 35.10
CA ALA A 188 -58.49 -18.51 34.17
C ALA A 188 -58.44 -19.11 32.77
N THR A 189 -59.49 -18.95 31.97
CA THR A 189 -59.36 -19.00 30.51
C THR A 189 -58.97 -17.63 29.96
N ALA A 190 -59.50 -16.56 30.57
CA ALA A 190 -59.09 -15.19 30.28
C ALA A 190 -59.06 -14.32 31.55
N ILE A 191 -58.04 -13.48 31.66
CA ILE A 191 -57.97 -12.40 32.66
C ILE A 191 -57.63 -11.08 31.98
N ASP A 192 -58.44 -10.05 32.23
CA ASP A 192 -58.28 -8.72 31.62
C ASP A 192 -58.40 -7.61 32.66
N GLY A 193 -57.42 -6.70 32.63
CA GLY A 193 -57.39 -5.55 33.53
C GLY A 193 -57.23 -5.91 35.01
N GLY A 194 -57.63 -4.98 35.88
CA GLY A 194 -57.49 -5.13 37.33
C GLY A 194 -56.07 -4.93 37.86
N SER A 195 -55.88 -5.25 39.13
CA SER A 195 -54.57 -5.16 39.79
C SER A 195 -54.36 -6.28 40.81
N LEU A 196 -53.18 -6.89 40.77
CA LEU A 196 -52.77 -7.98 41.65
C LEU A 196 -51.57 -7.51 42.47
N ARG A 197 -51.67 -7.49 43.79
CA ARG A 197 -50.58 -7.11 44.69
C ARG A 197 -50.24 -8.24 45.66
N ALA A 198 -49.07 -8.83 45.48
CA ALA A 198 -48.50 -9.91 46.29
C ALA A 198 -46.99 -10.02 45.99
N ASP A 199 -46.26 -10.82 46.76
CA ASP A 199 -44.83 -11.09 46.52
C ASP A 199 -44.66 -12.14 45.40
N GLU A 200 -45.63 -13.04 45.26
CA GLU A 200 -45.72 -14.05 44.20
C GLU A 200 -47.08 -14.01 43.49
N VAL A 201 -47.06 -14.03 42.15
CA VAL A 201 -48.28 -14.14 41.33
C VAL A 201 -48.11 -15.26 40.31
N THR A 202 -49.05 -16.21 40.31
CA THR A 202 -49.07 -17.32 39.36
C THR A 202 -50.35 -17.32 38.54
N PHE A 203 -50.20 -17.47 37.22
CA PHE A 203 -51.28 -17.67 36.26
C PHE A 203 -51.20 -19.09 35.68
N ASP A 204 -52.34 -19.76 35.70
CA ASP A 204 -52.51 -21.11 35.18
C ASP A 204 -53.88 -21.28 34.52
N GLU A 205 -54.07 -22.41 33.87
CA GLU A 205 -55.26 -22.75 33.11
C GLU A 205 -56.46 -23.08 34.01
N PHE A 206 -57.64 -22.57 33.66
CA PHE A 206 -58.89 -23.00 34.29
C PHE A 206 -59.36 -24.36 33.78
N VAL A 207 -59.12 -24.64 32.50
CA VAL A 207 -59.43 -25.91 31.84
C VAL A 207 -58.11 -26.58 31.49
N ALA A 208 -57.93 -27.84 31.87
CA ALA A 208 -56.70 -28.56 31.59
C ALA A 208 -56.38 -28.60 30.09
N ASP A 209 -55.09 -28.43 29.75
CA ASP A 209 -54.54 -28.35 28.41
C ASP A 209 -55.09 -27.18 27.55
N ALA A 210 -55.43 -26.05 28.17
CA ALA A 210 -55.94 -24.86 27.48
C ALA A 210 -55.18 -23.59 27.87
N ASP A 211 -54.97 -22.72 26.87
CA ASP A 211 -54.24 -21.47 27.08
C ASP A 211 -55.04 -20.42 27.87
N THR A 212 -54.37 -19.77 28.81
CA THR A 212 -54.88 -18.60 29.53
C THR A 212 -54.55 -17.32 28.77
N GLN A 213 -55.57 -16.61 28.30
CA GLN A 213 -55.40 -15.29 27.69
C GLN A 213 -55.21 -14.23 28.79
N ILE A 214 -54.04 -13.62 28.86
CA ILE A 214 -53.69 -12.64 29.91
C ILE A 214 -53.56 -11.26 29.27
N GLY A 215 -54.49 -10.37 29.60
CA GLY A 215 -54.45 -8.97 29.23
C GLY A 215 -54.67 -8.67 27.75
N ALA A 216 -55.51 -9.47 27.08
CA ALA A 216 -55.86 -9.31 25.68
C ALA A 216 -56.64 -8.02 25.39
N ALA A 217 -57.54 -7.62 26.28
CA ALA A 217 -58.25 -6.35 26.19
C ALA A 217 -57.52 -5.22 26.91
N SER A 218 -56.90 -5.52 28.05
CA SER A 218 -56.14 -4.58 28.87
C SER A 218 -55.12 -5.31 29.71
N ALA A 219 -53.88 -4.82 29.74
CA ALA A 219 -52.80 -5.42 30.50
C ALA A 219 -53.16 -5.64 31.97
N VAL A 220 -52.69 -6.76 32.53
CA VAL A 220 -52.84 -7.06 33.96
C VAL A 220 -51.73 -6.36 34.73
N ARG A 221 -52.10 -5.53 35.72
CA ARG A 221 -51.13 -4.81 36.55
C ARG A 221 -50.74 -5.66 37.76
N VAL A 222 -49.46 -5.95 37.90
CA VAL A 222 -48.90 -6.66 39.04
C VAL A 222 -48.05 -5.69 39.88
N LEU A 223 -48.29 -5.62 41.19
CA LEU A 223 -47.64 -4.66 42.07
C LEU A 223 -46.87 -5.39 43.18
N GLY A 224 -45.57 -5.11 43.26
CA GLY A 224 -44.71 -5.60 44.35
C GLY A 224 -44.29 -7.07 44.24
N ALA A 225 -44.65 -7.77 43.16
CA ALA A 225 -44.25 -9.17 42.98
C ALA A 225 -42.76 -9.29 42.67
N GLU A 226 -42.07 -10.14 43.42
CA GLU A 226 -40.70 -10.57 43.15
C GLU A 226 -40.70 -11.68 42.09
N THR A 227 -41.80 -12.43 41.98
CA THR A 227 -41.96 -13.54 41.04
C THR A 227 -43.33 -13.50 40.35
N ILE A 228 -43.31 -13.65 39.03
CA ILE A 228 -44.49 -13.76 38.17
C ILE A 228 -44.33 -15.00 37.30
N THR A 229 -45.21 -15.97 37.48
CA THR A 229 -45.17 -17.25 36.76
C THR A 229 -46.41 -17.42 35.88
N VAL A 230 -46.21 -17.78 34.62
CA VAL A 230 -47.27 -18.12 33.65
C VAL A 230 -46.95 -19.50 33.08
N VAL A 231 -47.79 -20.50 33.38
CA VAL A 231 -47.52 -21.90 33.02
C VAL A 231 -48.07 -22.29 31.65
N ASN A 232 -49.27 -21.81 31.30
CA ASN A 232 -49.97 -22.13 30.06
C ASN A 232 -50.57 -20.86 29.45
N GLY A 233 -49.73 -19.90 29.08
CA GLY A 233 -50.17 -18.65 28.48
C GLY A 233 -50.62 -18.81 27.03
N GLY A 234 -51.66 -18.09 26.64
CA GLY A 234 -51.92 -17.76 25.23
C GLY A 234 -51.16 -16.50 24.90
N LEU A 235 -51.89 -15.41 24.65
CA LEU A 235 -51.33 -14.06 24.71
C LEU A 235 -51.00 -13.71 26.16
N VAL A 236 -49.82 -13.15 26.42
CA VAL A 236 -49.41 -12.68 27.76
C VAL A 236 -49.09 -11.20 27.74
N ASN A 237 -49.88 -10.38 28.44
CA ASN A 237 -49.67 -8.93 28.56
C ASN A 237 -49.73 -8.46 30.02
N ILE A 238 -48.55 -8.26 30.61
CA ILE A 238 -48.37 -7.95 32.04
C ILE A 238 -47.53 -6.69 32.22
N VAL A 239 -48.01 -5.81 33.11
CA VAL A 239 -47.27 -4.64 33.59
C VAL A 239 -46.93 -4.83 35.06
N SER A 240 -45.66 -5.08 35.37
CA SER A 240 -45.12 -5.08 36.72
C SER A 240 -44.72 -3.67 37.12
N GLU A 241 -45.29 -3.16 38.22
CA GLU A 241 -44.93 -1.90 38.85
C GLU A 241 -44.02 -2.11 40.07
N ASN A 242 -43.29 -3.23 40.11
CA ASN A 242 -42.32 -3.46 41.17
C ASN A 242 -41.10 -2.54 41.00
N ASP A 243 -40.69 -1.91 42.11
CA ASP A 243 -39.48 -1.10 42.18
C ASP A 243 -38.22 -1.95 42.44
N GLY A 244 -38.40 -3.22 42.85
CA GLY A 244 -37.34 -4.22 42.97
C GLY A 244 -37.28 -5.18 41.78
N ASP A 245 -36.28 -6.06 41.79
CA ASP A 245 -36.09 -7.08 40.76
C ASP A 245 -37.33 -7.98 40.67
N THR A 246 -37.72 -8.36 39.45
CA THR A 246 -38.85 -9.25 39.21
C THR A 246 -38.44 -10.37 38.26
N ALA A 247 -38.68 -11.62 38.69
CA ALA A 247 -38.50 -12.80 37.86
C ALA A 247 -39.79 -13.15 37.12
N PHE A 248 -39.72 -13.16 35.79
CA PHE A 248 -40.76 -13.60 34.88
C PHE A 248 -40.42 -14.99 34.37
N THR A 249 -41.22 -16.00 34.73
CA THR A 249 -41.14 -17.36 34.17
C THR A 249 -42.41 -17.59 33.34
N VAL A 250 -42.29 -17.59 32.01
CA VAL A 250 -43.44 -17.56 31.11
C VAL A 250 -43.35 -18.67 30.07
N THR A 251 -44.38 -19.50 29.98
CA THR A 251 -44.64 -20.37 28.83
C THR A 251 -45.90 -19.88 28.13
N ALA A 252 -45.79 -19.60 26.83
CA ALA A 252 -46.86 -19.02 26.03
C ALA A 252 -46.96 -19.69 24.64
N SER A 253 -48.17 -19.78 24.09
CA SER A 253 -48.44 -20.27 22.74
C SER A 253 -48.60 -19.14 21.70
N ASP A 254 -48.70 -17.89 22.15
CA ASP A 254 -48.89 -16.66 21.36
C ASP A 254 -47.92 -15.56 21.86
N ASP A 255 -48.06 -14.33 21.37
CA ASP A 255 -47.18 -13.20 21.69
C ASP A 255 -47.12 -12.85 23.19
N VAL A 256 -45.94 -12.39 23.61
CA VAL A 256 -45.64 -12.00 25.01
C VAL A 256 -45.24 -10.52 25.07
N PHE A 257 -45.90 -9.76 25.94
CA PHE A 257 -45.68 -8.33 26.21
C PHE A 257 -45.44 -8.13 27.71
N LEU A 258 -44.20 -7.83 28.10
CA LEU A 258 -43.84 -7.64 29.51
C LEU A 258 -43.26 -6.25 29.72
N THR A 259 -43.80 -5.55 30.71
CA THR A 259 -43.25 -4.28 31.21
C THR A 259 -42.82 -4.42 32.65
N GLN A 260 -41.62 -3.95 32.97
CA GLN A 260 -41.07 -3.87 34.32
C GLN A 260 -40.89 -2.40 34.74
N GLY A 261 -41.16 -2.12 36.02
CA GLY A 261 -40.90 -0.85 36.69
C GLY A 261 -39.42 -0.54 36.88
N ASN A 262 -39.06 0.00 38.05
CA ASN A 262 -37.71 0.53 38.31
C ASN A 262 -36.66 -0.53 38.65
N GLY A 263 -37.07 -1.75 39.00
CA GLY A 263 -36.14 -2.85 39.27
C GLY A 263 -35.79 -3.64 38.01
N ASP A 264 -34.85 -4.57 38.14
CA ASP A 264 -34.41 -5.35 36.99
C ASP A 264 -35.47 -6.38 36.56
N MET A 265 -35.54 -6.63 35.26
CA MET A 265 -36.34 -7.69 34.66
C MET A 265 -35.48 -8.94 34.50
N ARG A 266 -35.81 -10.01 35.23
CA ARG A 266 -35.20 -11.34 35.07
C ARG A 266 -36.14 -12.23 34.28
N VAL A 267 -35.70 -12.82 33.17
CA VAL A 267 -36.59 -13.56 32.24
C VAL A 267 -36.17 -15.02 32.06
N ASP A 268 -37.19 -15.88 31.96
CA ASP A 268 -37.15 -17.27 31.48
C ASP A 268 -38.46 -17.49 30.68
N ILE A 269 -38.40 -17.28 29.36
CA ILE A 269 -39.56 -17.19 28.47
C ILE A 269 -39.46 -18.25 27.37
N THR A 270 -40.53 -19.02 27.20
CA THR A 270 -40.73 -19.95 26.08
C THR A 270 -42.00 -19.57 25.32
N ALA A 271 -41.85 -19.01 24.13
CA ALA A 271 -42.92 -18.60 23.21
C ALA A 271 -42.52 -18.92 21.76
N ASP A 272 -42.22 -20.19 21.49
CA ASP A 272 -41.64 -20.67 20.23
C ASP A 272 -42.51 -20.28 19.01
N GLY A 273 -41.88 -19.73 17.98
CA GLY A 273 -42.55 -19.24 16.77
C GLY A 273 -43.24 -17.86 16.89
N GLN A 274 -43.22 -17.22 18.07
CA GLN A 274 -43.96 -15.97 18.34
C GLN A 274 -43.05 -14.77 18.61
N THR A 275 -43.63 -13.58 18.81
CA THR A 275 -42.90 -12.36 19.17
C THR A 275 -42.89 -12.14 20.69
N VAL A 276 -41.71 -11.87 21.24
CA VAL A 276 -41.53 -11.46 22.65
C VAL A 276 -41.11 -9.99 22.70
N THR A 277 -41.93 -9.15 23.34
CA THR A 277 -41.67 -7.73 23.56
C THR A 277 -41.39 -7.43 25.02
N LEU A 278 -40.21 -6.88 25.31
CA LEU A 278 -39.73 -6.55 26.65
C LEU A 278 -39.49 -5.05 26.80
N THR A 279 -39.98 -4.49 27.91
CA THR A 279 -39.81 -3.09 28.29
C THR A 279 -39.36 -3.00 29.74
N ALA A 280 -38.17 -2.46 30.01
CA ALA A 280 -37.65 -2.29 31.38
C ALA A 280 -37.05 -0.89 31.59
N ALA A 281 -37.21 -0.32 32.79
CA ALA A 281 -36.51 0.91 33.16
C ALA A 281 -35.07 0.68 33.64
N ALA A 282 -34.75 -0.55 34.07
CA ALA A 282 -33.44 -1.01 34.52
C ALA A 282 -32.90 -2.11 33.61
N ASP A 283 -32.21 -3.13 34.15
CA ASP A 283 -31.53 -4.15 33.35
C ASP A 283 -32.46 -5.32 32.98
N ILE A 284 -32.22 -5.92 31.81
CA ILE A 284 -32.83 -7.19 31.40
C ILE A 284 -31.76 -8.28 31.44
N GLY A 285 -32.02 -9.36 32.19
CA GLY A 285 -31.12 -10.51 32.29
C GLY A 285 -31.85 -11.82 32.51
N PRO A 286 -31.15 -12.95 32.55
CA PRO A 286 -31.79 -14.24 32.76
C PRO A 286 -32.19 -14.45 34.23
N VAL A 287 -33.19 -15.29 34.48
CA VAL A 287 -33.47 -15.80 35.84
C VAL A 287 -32.29 -16.60 36.40
N ALA A 288 -31.64 -17.40 35.55
CA ALA A 288 -30.44 -18.17 35.88
C ALA A 288 -29.32 -17.90 34.86
N SER A 289 -28.11 -17.57 35.32
CA SER A 289 -27.01 -17.29 34.41
C SER A 289 -26.60 -18.52 33.60
N GLY A 290 -26.31 -18.32 32.31
CA GLY A 290 -25.86 -19.37 31.40
C GLY A 290 -26.97 -20.26 30.81
N THR A 291 -28.23 -20.02 31.12
CA THR A 291 -29.37 -20.71 30.48
C THR A 291 -29.91 -19.88 29.31
N VAL A 292 -30.60 -20.55 28.37
CA VAL A 292 -31.43 -19.85 27.38
C VAL A 292 -32.56 -19.16 28.15
N ALA A 293 -32.65 -17.85 28.01
CA ALA A 293 -33.58 -16.99 28.74
C ALA A 293 -34.83 -16.66 27.93
N VAL A 294 -34.73 -16.70 26.60
CA VAL A 294 -35.84 -16.44 25.68
C VAL A 294 -35.76 -17.42 24.51
N THR A 295 -36.82 -18.19 24.29
CA THR A 295 -37.06 -18.95 23.06
C THR A 295 -38.27 -18.35 22.36
N ALA A 296 -38.09 -17.79 21.17
CA ALA A 296 -39.11 -17.09 20.39
C ALA A 296 -38.77 -17.09 18.91
N LYS A 297 -39.62 -16.53 18.05
CA LYS A 297 -39.22 -16.17 16.69
C LYS A 297 -38.52 -14.82 16.67
N ASP A 298 -39.17 -13.80 17.20
CA ASP A 298 -38.69 -12.41 17.20
C ASP A 298 -38.54 -11.89 18.63
N LEU A 299 -37.43 -11.23 18.94
CA LEU A 299 -37.23 -10.52 20.21
C LEU A 299 -37.20 -9.01 19.97
N ILE A 300 -38.10 -8.30 20.65
CA ILE A 300 -38.18 -6.84 20.62
C ILE A 300 -37.89 -6.28 22.02
N ILE A 301 -36.83 -5.49 22.15
CA ILE A 301 -36.52 -4.73 23.36
C ILE A 301 -36.78 -3.26 23.08
N THR A 302 -37.82 -2.70 23.72
CA THR A 302 -38.22 -1.32 23.45
C THR A 302 -37.39 -0.30 24.24
N THR A 303 -36.90 -0.69 25.42
CA THR A 303 -36.01 0.10 26.28
C THR A 303 -35.47 -0.81 27.38
N ALA A 304 -34.20 -0.62 27.73
CA ALA A 304 -33.53 -1.14 28.91
C ALA A 304 -32.28 -0.30 29.21
N GLN A 305 -31.75 -0.36 30.43
CA GLN A 305 -30.43 0.19 30.73
C GLN A 305 -29.33 -0.69 30.13
N ASN A 306 -29.30 -1.97 30.52
CA ASN A 306 -28.42 -2.99 29.95
C ASN A 306 -29.23 -4.26 29.61
N VAL A 307 -28.72 -5.03 28.65
CA VAL A 307 -29.28 -6.35 28.28
C VAL A 307 -28.14 -7.36 28.30
N ASP A 308 -28.33 -8.50 28.98
CA ASP A 308 -27.45 -9.68 28.88
C ASP A 308 -28.31 -10.93 28.77
N LEU A 309 -28.47 -11.47 27.57
CA LEU A 309 -29.34 -12.61 27.30
C LEU A 309 -28.64 -13.69 26.47
N ARG A 310 -29.02 -14.94 26.73
CA ARG A 310 -28.81 -16.06 25.81
C ARG A 310 -30.16 -16.48 25.27
N THR A 311 -30.26 -16.68 23.96
CA THR A 311 -31.55 -16.82 23.27
C THR A 311 -31.58 -17.97 22.28
N THR A 312 -32.80 -18.34 21.89
CA THR A 312 -33.12 -19.10 20.69
C THR A 312 -34.16 -18.30 19.91
N ILE A 313 -33.71 -17.44 19.00
CA ILE A 313 -34.54 -16.54 18.18
C ILE A 313 -34.07 -16.47 16.73
N GLU A 314 -34.97 -16.13 15.81
CA GLU A 314 -34.63 -15.89 14.39
C GLU A 314 -34.19 -14.44 14.15
N GLN A 315 -34.80 -13.47 14.87
CA GLN A 315 -34.57 -12.04 14.63
C GLN A 315 -34.60 -11.20 15.92
N VAL A 316 -33.79 -10.14 15.96
CA VAL A 316 -33.78 -9.17 17.07
C VAL A 316 -33.95 -7.72 16.62
N LYS A 317 -34.70 -6.96 17.45
CA LYS A 317 -34.79 -5.50 17.44
C LYS A 317 -34.63 -4.96 18.86
N ALA A 318 -33.69 -4.06 19.11
CA ALA A 318 -33.40 -3.57 20.46
C ALA A 318 -33.01 -2.08 20.50
N ASP A 319 -33.54 -1.36 21.48
CA ASP A 319 -33.11 -0.02 21.90
C ASP A 319 -32.65 -0.06 23.37
N VAL A 320 -31.35 0.18 23.61
CA VAL A 320 -30.70 0.01 24.91
C VAL A 320 -29.84 1.23 25.25
N ALA A 321 -30.04 1.78 26.45
CA ALA A 321 -29.38 3.01 26.85
C ALA A 321 -27.85 2.87 26.98
N TYR A 322 -27.36 1.70 27.38
CA TYR A 322 -25.94 1.47 27.65
C TYR A 322 -25.37 0.25 26.91
N ASP A 323 -25.42 -0.94 27.50
CA ASP A 323 -24.72 -2.12 27.01
C ASP A 323 -25.72 -3.19 26.55
N PHE A 324 -25.55 -3.68 25.33
CA PHE A 324 -26.32 -4.79 24.78
C PHE A 324 -25.42 -6.03 24.63
N LYS A 325 -25.81 -7.15 25.22
CA LYS A 325 -25.15 -8.45 25.08
C LYS A 325 -26.18 -9.53 24.76
N LEU A 326 -25.98 -10.18 23.62
CA LEU A 326 -26.84 -11.27 23.15
C LEU A 326 -25.97 -12.45 22.70
N VAL A 327 -26.33 -13.65 23.15
CA VAL A 327 -25.74 -14.91 22.71
C VAL A 327 -26.83 -15.79 22.12
N GLU A 328 -26.85 -15.92 20.81
CA GLU A 328 -27.81 -16.76 20.09
C GLU A 328 -27.27 -18.18 19.89
N THR A 329 -28.16 -19.16 19.94
CA THR A 329 -27.83 -20.59 19.83
C THR A 329 -27.63 -21.08 18.40
N ASP A 330 -28.11 -20.32 17.41
CA ASP A 330 -28.11 -20.63 15.98
C ASP A 330 -27.92 -19.32 15.16
N ASP A 331 -28.42 -19.27 13.92
CA ASP A 331 -28.47 -18.07 13.07
C ASP A 331 -29.28 -16.93 13.71
N LEU A 332 -28.79 -15.69 13.58
CA LEU A 332 -29.46 -14.48 14.05
C LEU A 332 -29.58 -13.44 12.94
N LYS A 333 -30.79 -12.98 12.67
CA LYS A 333 -31.04 -11.78 11.86
C LYS A 333 -31.16 -10.53 12.73
N ILE A 334 -30.55 -9.44 12.29
CA ILE A 334 -30.59 -8.15 12.96
C ILE A 334 -31.44 -7.19 12.12
N ASP A 335 -32.46 -6.60 12.73
CA ASP A 335 -33.26 -5.53 12.11
C ASP A 335 -32.82 -4.15 12.60
N LEU A 336 -32.66 -3.99 13.93
CA LEU A 336 -32.05 -2.79 14.50
C LEU A 336 -31.60 -3.07 15.94
N VAL A 337 -30.32 -2.85 16.23
CA VAL A 337 -29.77 -2.85 17.59
C VAL A 337 -29.10 -1.50 17.84
N SER A 338 -29.71 -0.68 18.69
CA SER A 338 -29.13 0.57 19.18
C SER A 338 -28.65 0.41 20.61
N ALA A 339 -27.36 0.68 20.86
CA ALA A 339 -26.76 0.61 22.18
C ALA A 339 -25.86 1.82 22.45
N GLY A 340 -26.16 2.58 23.51
CA GLY A 340 -25.49 3.86 23.79
C GLY A 340 -24.00 3.78 24.15
N ARG A 341 -23.46 2.61 24.50
CA ARG A 341 -22.02 2.42 24.79
C ARG A 341 -21.39 1.28 24.00
N LYS A 342 -21.93 0.07 24.09
CA LYS A 342 -21.38 -1.11 23.41
C LYS A 342 -22.45 -2.14 23.06
N ALA A 343 -22.24 -2.86 21.97
CA ALA A 343 -22.97 -4.07 21.63
C ALA A 343 -22.03 -5.27 21.48
N TYR A 344 -22.43 -6.40 22.05
CA TYR A 344 -21.76 -7.70 21.94
C TYR A 344 -22.78 -8.71 21.44
N ILE A 345 -22.51 -9.30 20.28
CA ILE A 345 -23.40 -10.29 19.67
C ILE A 345 -22.56 -11.52 19.34
N GLN A 346 -23.01 -12.69 19.80
CA GLN A 346 -22.37 -13.96 19.54
C GLN A 346 -23.41 -14.98 19.05
N THR A 347 -23.03 -15.84 18.11
CA THR A 347 -23.80 -17.03 17.72
C THR A 347 -22.99 -18.30 17.99
N ASP A 348 -23.65 -19.36 18.45
CA ASP A 348 -23.04 -20.67 18.68
C ASP A 348 -23.40 -21.67 17.57
N ASN A 349 -22.79 -22.87 17.60
CA ASN A 349 -23.14 -24.03 16.76
C ASN A 349 -23.09 -23.87 15.23
N GLY A 350 -22.31 -22.91 14.73
CA GLY A 350 -22.19 -22.62 13.30
C GLY A 350 -23.18 -21.55 12.82
N GLY A 351 -23.86 -20.85 13.74
CA GLY A 351 -24.83 -19.82 13.41
C GLY A 351 -24.19 -18.57 12.79
N ASP A 352 -24.90 -17.96 11.85
CA ASP A 352 -24.54 -16.72 11.17
C ASP A 352 -25.12 -15.49 11.88
N ILE A 353 -24.44 -14.33 11.77
CA ILE A 353 -25.01 -13.02 12.10
C ILE A 353 -25.35 -12.32 10.80
N LEU A 354 -26.64 -12.13 10.53
CA LEU A 354 -27.16 -11.69 9.25
C LEU A 354 -27.92 -10.37 9.40
N ASP A 355 -27.90 -9.57 8.35
CA ASP A 355 -28.88 -8.52 8.16
C ASP A 355 -30.26 -9.16 7.82
N SER A 356 -31.31 -8.61 8.43
CA SER A 356 -32.69 -9.05 8.22
C SER A 356 -33.26 -8.74 6.83
N ALA A 357 -32.76 -7.71 6.15
CA ALA A 357 -33.24 -7.27 4.85
C ALA A 357 -32.11 -6.61 4.04
N ASP A 358 -31.82 -7.13 2.85
CA ASP A 358 -30.86 -6.56 1.89
C ASP A 358 -31.25 -5.13 1.47
N ASP A 359 -30.81 -4.18 2.28
CA ASP A 359 -31.00 -2.75 2.08
C ASP A 359 -29.76 -1.94 2.55
N THR A 360 -29.95 -0.71 3.03
CA THR A 360 -28.84 0.14 3.51
C THR A 360 -29.19 0.80 4.84
N ILE A 361 -30.20 0.25 5.52
CA ILE A 361 -30.69 0.74 6.79
C ILE A 361 -29.77 0.18 7.86
N LEU A 362 -29.36 1.04 8.77
CA LEU A 362 -28.48 0.66 9.86
C LEU A 362 -29.06 -0.47 10.71
N ASP A 363 -28.39 -1.63 10.70
CA ASP A 363 -28.70 -2.77 11.57
C ASP A 363 -28.18 -2.56 12.98
N ILE A 364 -26.97 -2.03 13.12
CA ILE A 364 -26.33 -1.84 14.44
C ILE A 364 -25.78 -0.43 14.59
N VAL A 365 -26.19 0.24 15.66
CA VAL A 365 -25.71 1.58 16.03
C VAL A 365 -25.16 1.56 17.45
N THR A 366 -23.84 1.60 17.57
CA THR A 366 -23.18 1.62 18.89
C THR A 366 -21.76 2.18 18.80
N PRO A 367 -21.24 2.87 19.84
CA PRO A 367 -19.84 3.32 19.82
C PRO A 367 -18.81 2.18 19.75
N GLN A 368 -19.09 1.02 20.36
CA GLN A 368 -18.18 -0.13 20.37
C GLN A 368 -18.92 -1.42 20.01
N LEU A 369 -18.44 -2.14 19.02
CA LEU A 369 -19.08 -3.33 18.48
C LEU A 369 -18.15 -4.54 18.54
N THR A 370 -18.66 -5.64 19.10
CA THR A 370 -18.02 -6.96 19.03
C THR A 370 -19.01 -7.96 18.44
N LEU A 371 -18.62 -8.58 17.32
CA LEU A 371 -19.38 -9.63 16.64
C LEU A 371 -18.58 -10.93 16.65
N LEU A 372 -19.15 -12.00 17.18
CA LEU A 372 -18.53 -13.33 17.22
C LEU A 372 -19.48 -14.36 16.62
N ALA A 373 -19.39 -14.56 15.30
CA ALA A 373 -20.15 -15.61 14.63
C ALA A 373 -19.37 -16.92 14.63
N SER A 374 -20.06 -18.04 14.86
CA SER A 374 -19.50 -19.37 14.60
C SER A 374 -19.65 -19.82 13.14
N GLY A 375 -20.56 -19.18 12.39
CA GLY A 375 -20.64 -19.17 10.93
C GLY A 375 -20.08 -17.87 10.35
N SER A 376 -20.85 -17.17 9.52
CA SER A 376 -20.50 -15.92 8.83
C SER A 376 -21.07 -14.68 9.51
N ILE A 377 -20.50 -13.52 9.19
CA ILE A 377 -21.06 -12.20 9.51
C ILE A 377 -21.41 -11.52 8.19
N GLY A 378 -22.69 -11.33 7.93
CA GLY A 378 -23.20 -10.97 6.61
C GLY A 378 -23.14 -12.14 5.62
N THR A 379 -23.50 -11.87 4.38
CA THR A 379 -23.42 -12.81 3.24
C THR A 379 -22.55 -12.22 2.13
N ALA A 380 -22.26 -12.98 1.07
CA ALA A 380 -21.47 -12.45 -0.06
C ALA A 380 -22.16 -11.28 -0.78
N ASP A 381 -23.50 -11.30 -0.85
CA ASP A 381 -24.29 -10.32 -1.59
C ASP A 381 -24.88 -9.23 -0.68
N ASN A 382 -25.07 -9.52 0.61
CA ASN A 382 -25.65 -8.60 1.58
C ASN A 382 -24.72 -8.39 2.78
N ALA A 383 -24.28 -7.15 3.00
CA ALA A 383 -23.41 -6.78 4.11
C ALA A 383 -24.24 -6.51 5.37
N LEU A 384 -23.63 -6.65 6.56
CA LEU A 384 -24.24 -6.14 7.78
C LEU A 384 -23.92 -4.65 7.93
N ASP A 385 -24.96 -3.81 8.02
CA ASP A 385 -24.86 -2.35 8.06
C ASP A 385 -24.65 -1.83 9.48
N ILE A 386 -23.50 -1.21 9.72
CA ILE A 386 -23.09 -0.81 11.06
C ILE A 386 -22.70 0.67 11.13
N SER A 387 -22.87 1.25 12.32
CA SER A 387 -22.31 2.54 12.70
C SER A 387 -21.60 2.39 14.03
N THR A 388 -20.27 2.25 13.97
CA THR A 388 -19.40 2.09 15.13
C THR A 388 -18.07 2.80 14.99
N GLN A 389 -17.51 3.23 16.12
CA GLN A 389 -16.18 3.84 16.24
C GLN A 389 -15.12 2.82 16.66
N LYS A 390 -15.54 1.65 17.13
CA LYS A 390 -14.63 0.58 17.53
C LYS A 390 -15.18 -0.77 17.12
N LEU A 391 -14.42 -1.52 16.32
CA LEU A 391 -14.89 -2.75 15.69
C LEU A 391 -13.96 -3.93 15.96
N LEU A 392 -14.54 -5.01 16.47
CA LEU A 392 -13.94 -6.34 16.51
C LEU A 392 -14.95 -7.33 15.92
N ALA A 393 -14.55 -8.09 14.91
CA ALA A 393 -15.40 -9.12 14.31
C ALA A 393 -14.64 -10.41 14.05
N ARG A 394 -15.25 -11.55 14.38
CA ARG A 394 -14.70 -12.87 14.13
C ARG A 394 -15.79 -13.80 13.61
N ALA A 395 -15.56 -14.39 12.45
CA ALA A 395 -16.37 -15.45 11.88
C ALA A 395 -15.71 -16.83 12.15
N GLY A 396 -16.46 -17.90 11.92
CA GLY A 396 -15.97 -19.27 12.03
C GLY A 396 -14.96 -19.65 10.95
N ASP A 397 -14.39 -20.85 11.09
CA ASP A 397 -13.32 -21.37 10.23
C ASP A 397 -13.71 -21.53 8.74
N THR A 398 -15.00 -21.47 8.41
CA THR A 398 -15.52 -21.48 7.03
C THR A 398 -16.40 -20.26 6.71
N GLY A 399 -16.53 -19.33 7.66
CA GLY A 399 -17.39 -18.15 7.54
C GLY A 399 -16.64 -16.97 6.91
N LEU A 400 -17.40 -16.08 6.28
CA LEU A 400 -16.93 -14.80 5.78
C LEU A 400 -17.28 -13.66 6.74
N ILE A 401 -16.63 -12.51 6.56
CA ILE A 401 -17.06 -11.23 7.12
C ILE A 401 -17.39 -10.29 5.96
N ASN A 402 -18.60 -9.74 5.92
CA ASN A 402 -18.99 -8.67 5.00
C ASN A 402 -19.71 -7.56 5.77
N LEU A 403 -19.05 -6.42 5.93
CA LEU A 403 -19.53 -5.30 6.75
C LEU A 403 -19.53 -4.00 5.94
N LEU A 404 -20.56 -3.17 6.15
CA LEU A 404 -20.58 -1.78 5.71
C LEU A 404 -20.63 -0.84 6.93
N ASN A 405 -19.55 -0.12 7.19
CA ASN A 405 -19.50 0.87 8.28
C ASN A 405 -19.72 2.30 7.76
N VAL A 406 -20.79 2.95 8.19
CA VAL A 406 -21.17 4.31 7.76
C VAL A 406 -20.85 5.40 8.80
N SER A 407 -20.02 5.10 9.82
CA SER A 407 -19.63 6.06 10.85
C SER A 407 -18.86 7.26 10.28
N ASN A 408 -19.40 8.48 10.44
CA ASN A 408 -18.72 9.74 10.09
C ASN A 408 -17.62 10.17 11.09
N GLN A 409 -17.36 9.36 12.11
CA GLN A 409 -16.28 9.58 13.08
C GLN A 409 -15.16 8.56 12.80
N ASP A 410 -13.96 8.86 13.28
CA ASP A 410 -12.84 7.93 13.20
C ASP A 410 -13.20 6.57 13.81
N VAL A 411 -12.79 5.51 13.12
CA VAL A 411 -13.10 4.13 13.48
C VAL A 411 -11.81 3.39 13.77
N THR A 412 -11.67 2.83 14.96
CA THR A 412 -10.62 1.87 15.28
C THR A 412 -11.08 0.45 14.99
N VAL A 413 -10.36 -0.25 14.11
CA VAL A 413 -10.56 -1.67 13.81
C VAL A 413 -9.55 -2.48 14.64
N ASP A 414 -10.02 -3.10 15.71
CA ASP A 414 -9.22 -3.93 16.63
C ASP A 414 -8.88 -5.30 16.03
N GLY A 415 -9.67 -5.76 15.07
CA GLY A 415 -9.39 -6.98 14.32
C GLY A 415 -10.60 -7.56 13.61
N LEU A 416 -10.34 -8.15 12.45
CA LEU A 416 -11.32 -8.87 11.63
C LEU A 416 -10.71 -10.23 11.29
N THR A 417 -11.38 -11.33 11.61
CA THR A 417 -10.86 -12.67 11.31
C THR A 417 -11.95 -13.54 10.73
N ALA A 418 -11.74 -14.03 9.51
CA ALA A 418 -12.65 -14.91 8.80
C ALA A 418 -11.93 -16.17 8.33
N GLY A 419 -12.69 -17.26 8.22
CA GLY A 419 -12.21 -18.50 7.61
C GLY A 419 -11.97 -18.34 6.12
N THR A 420 -12.89 -17.68 5.41
CA THR A 420 -12.82 -17.47 3.96
C THR A 420 -12.37 -16.06 3.61
N SER A 421 -13.29 -15.10 3.48
CA SER A 421 -12.99 -13.72 3.03
C SER A 421 -13.39 -12.67 4.06
N VAL A 422 -12.71 -11.52 4.03
CA VAL A 422 -13.09 -10.31 4.77
C VAL A 422 -13.35 -9.17 3.80
N THR A 423 -14.57 -8.64 3.79
CA THR A 423 -14.94 -7.38 3.12
C THR A 423 -15.33 -6.36 4.18
N LEU A 424 -14.59 -5.26 4.27
CA LEU A 424 -14.95 -4.08 5.04
C LEU A 424 -15.10 -2.90 4.08
N LYS A 425 -16.33 -2.48 3.84
CA LYS A 425 -16.64 -1.24 3.14
C LYS A 425 -16.91 -0.14 4.15
N THR A 426 -16.48 1.07 3.85
CA THR A 426 -16.70 2.22 4.72
C THR A 426 -17.17 3.43 3.92
N GLN A 427 -18.15 4.16 4.46
CA GLN A 427 -18.76 5.31 3.76
C GLN A 427 -18.65 6.62 4.53
N GLY A 428 -18.29 6.57 5.82
CA GLY A 428 -18.13 7.78 6.59
C GLY A 428 -16.82 8.49 6.28
N SER A 429 -16.80 9.80 6.51
CA SER A 429 -15.62 10.65 6.28
C SER A 429 -14.55 10.53 7.37
N GLY A 430 -14.76 9.70 8.40
CA GLY A 430 -13.77 9.49 9.46
C GLY A 430 -12.63 8.61 8.97
N ALA A 431 -11.45 8.74 9.58
CA ALA A 431 -10.33 7.86 9.27
C ALA A 431 -10.59 6.45 9.84
N HIS A 432 -10.24 5.42 9.08
CA HIS A 432 -10.28 4.03 9.55
C HIS A 432 -8.88 3.59 9.97
N ILE A 433 -8.72 3.45 11.28
CA ILE A 433 -7.47 3.14 11.95
C ILE A 433 -7.46 1.63 12.26
N PHE A 434 -6.65 0.87 11.55
CA PHE A 434 -6.41 -0.54 11.84
C PHE A 434 -5.37 -0.62 12.95
N ASP A 435 -5.75 -1.18 14.10
CA ASP A 435 -4.89 -1.37 15.29
C ASP A 435 -4.75 -2.86 15.66
N GLY A 436 -5.20 -3.75 14.77
CA GLY A 436 -5.06 -5.18 14.90
C GLY A 436 -5.10 -5.90 13.56
N SER A 437 -5.25 -7.22 13.59
CA SER A 437 -5.15 -8.07 12.41
C SER A 437 -6.46 -8.12 11.62
N VAL A 438 -6.37 -7.97 10.30
CA VAL A 438 -7.40 -8.32 9.32
C VAL A 438 -6.93 -9.58 8.60
N SER A 439 -7.66 -10.69 8.74
CA SER A 439 -7.19 -11.99 8.25
C SER A 439 -8.31 -12.82 7.62
N ALA A 440 -8.01 -13.32 6.42
CA ALA A 440 -8.79 -14.25 5.62
C ALA A 440 -7.91 -15.47 5.31
N TYR A 441 -8.33 -16.68 5.72
CA TYR A 441 -7.47 -17.88 5.64
C TYR A 441 -7.68 -18.75 4.39
N ASP A 442 -8.78 -18.55 3.66
CA ASP A 442 -9.16 -19.29 2.45
C ASP A 442 -9.97 -18.35 1.53
N GLY A 443 -9.44 -17.15 1.28
CA GLY A 443 -10.09 -16.12 0.47
C GLY A 443 -9.41 -14.76 0.54
N ASP A 444 -10.11 -13.76 0.00
CA ASP A 444 -9.62 -12.39 -0.14
C ASP A 444 -9.83 -11.49 1.10
N VAL A 445 -9.01 -10.45 1.22
CA VAL A 445 -9.28 -9.27 2.06
C VAL A 445 -9.55 -8.06 1.18
N ILE A 446 -10.72 -7.44 1.35
CA ILE A 446 -11.13 -6.21 0.67
C ILE A 446 -11.41 -5.15 1.73
N ILE A 447 -10.65 -4.06 1.71
CA ILE A 447 -10.86 -2.86 2.52
C ILE A 447 -11.10 -1.70 1.56
N ASP A 448 -12.32 -1.17 1.53
CA ASP A 448 -12.71 -0.09 0.61
C ASP A 448 -13.35 1.07 1.38
N SER A 449 -12.64 2.19 1.43
CA SER A 449 -13.15 3.44 1.99
C SER A 449 -13.64 4.36 0.88
N ALA A 450 -14.93 4.68 0.90
CA ALA A 450 -15.58 5.54 -0.07
C ALA A 450 -15.43 7.04 0.22
N ALA A 451 -14.97 7.44 1.42
CA ALA A 451 -14.90 8.85 1.81
C ALA A 451 -13.77 9.25 2.78
N GLY A 452 -13.13 8.30 3.46
CA GLY A 452 -12.11 8.57 4.48
C GLY A 452 -10.73 7.98 4.16
N ASP A 453 -9.78 8.28 5.04
CA ASP A 453 -8.41 7.75 5.00
C ASP A 453 -8.33 6.36 5.62
N LEU A 454 -7.34 5.56 5.20
CA LEU A 454 -6.98 4.29 5.83
C LEU A 454 -5.63 4.44 6.52
N VAL A 455 -5.56 4.09 7.81
CA VAL A 455 -4.35 4.21 8.63
C VAL A 455 -4.04 2.87 9.29
N PHE A 456 -2.87 2.30 8.99
CA PHE A 456 -2.38 1.07 9.62
C PHE A 456 -1.38 1.40 10.73
N THR A 457 -1.66 1.04 11.99
CA THR A 457 -0.79 1.36 13.13
C THR A 457 0.15 0.21 13.48
N THR A 458 0.93 0.38 14.57
CA THR A 458 1.96 -0.57 14.98
C THR A 458 1.37 -1.95 15.35
N SER A 459 1.86 -3.00 14.70
CA SER A 459 1.41 -4.40 14.82
C SER A 459 0.16 -4.75 14.01
N SER A 460 -0.30 -3.86 13.11
CA SER A 460 -1.34 -4.19 12.14
C SER A 460 -0.84 -5.28 11.18
N SER A 461 -1.70 -6.27 10.91
CA SER A 461 -1.44 -7.25 9.86
C SER A 461 -2.65 -7.42 8.98
N VAL A 462 -2.50 -7.25 7.67
CA VAL A 462 -3.47 -7.66 6.68
C VAL A 462 -2.96 -8.93 6.04
N PHE A 463 -3.75 -10.00 6.10
CA PHE A 463 -3.39 -11.31 5.54
C PHE A 463 -4.57 -11.89 4.77
N ALA A 464 -4.33 -12.26 3.51
CA ALA A 464 -5.21 -13.09 2.71
C ALA A 464 -4.42 -14.27 2.16
N SER A 465 -5.07 -15.44 2.04
CA SER A 465 -4.49 -16.54 1.24
C SER A 465 -4.50 -16.18 -0.24
N ASP A 466 -5.58 -15.55 -0.71
CA ASP A 466 -5.75 -15.10 -2.09
C ASP A 466 -5.33 -13.63 -2.21
N ASN A 467 -6.23 -12.71 -2.56
CA ASN A 467 -5.88 -11.31 -2.87
C ASN A 467 -6.12 -10.38 -1.69
N VAL A 468 -5.33 -9.30 -1.64
CA VAL A 468 -5.57 -8.17 -0.74
C VAL A 468 -5.81 -6.92 -1.59
N ALA A 469 -6.99 -6.30 -1.43
CA ALA A 469 -7.32 -5.03 -2.04
C ALA A 469 -7.56 -3.97 -0.96
N ILE A 470 -6.72 -2.95 -0.91
CA ILE A 470 -6.80 -1.81 0.00
C ILE A 470 -7.06 -0.57 -0.85
N THR A 471 -8.26 -0.03 -0.79
CA THR A 471 -8.66 1.17 -1.54
C THR A 471 -9.15 2.26 -0.60
N ALA A 472 -8.55 3.44 -0.68
CA ALA A 472 -9.01 4.63 0.03
C ALA A 472 -9.50 5.70 -0.93
N TYR A 473 -10.52 6.45 -0.51
CA TYR A 473 -10.86 7.71 -1.15
C TYR A 473 -9.78 8.75 -0.88
N GLY A 474 -9.37 8.90 0.39
CA GLY A 474 -8.27 9.78 0.81
C GLY A 474 -6.94 9.03 0.90
N ASP A 475 -6.17 9.31 1.94
CA ASP A 475 -4.80 8.76 2.09
C ASP A 475 -4.82 7.27 2.49
N VAL A 476 -3.80 6.52 2.05
CA VAL A 476 -3.44 5.24 2.66
C VAL A 476 -2.11 5.43 3.38
N SER A 477 -2.09 5.30 4.70
CA SER A 477 -0.88 5.53 5.49
C SER A 477 -0.61 4.41 6.48
N SER A 478 0.66 4.26 6.84
CA SER A 478 1.11 3.31 7.85
C SER A 478 2.02 4.02 8.86
N THR A 479 1.83 3.71 10.15
CA THR A 479 2.56 4.35 11.25
C THR A 479 3.02 3.30 12.26
N GLY A 480 4.31 2.97 12.23
CA GLY A 480 4.88 2.02 13.18
C GLY A 480 6.08 1.26 12.66
N ASN A 481 6.52 0.29 13.44
CA ASN A 481 7.74 -0.48 13.17
C ASN A 481 7.49 -1.92 12.70
N PHE A 482 6.24 -2.41 12.77
CA PHE A 482 5.89 -3.78 12.42
C PHE A 482 4.48 -3.80 11.80
N ILE A 483 4.41 -3.69 10.48
CA ILE A 483 3.15 -3.73 9.72
C ILE A 483 3.35 -4.73 8.59
N SER A 484 2.47 -5.71 8.47
CA SER A 484 2.54 -6.73 7.42
C SER A 484 1.29 -6.66 6.57
N LEU A 485 1.44 -6.42 5.27
CA LEU A 485 0.37 -6.44 4.28
C LEU A 485 0.69 -7.60 3.34
N LYS A 486 -0.10 -8.67 3.35
CA LYS A 486 0.26 -9.92 2.68
C LYS A 486 -0.90 -10.58 1.95
N ALA A 487 -0.70 -10.82 0.66
CA ALA A 487 -1.42 -11.78 -0.16
C ALA A 487 -0.50 -12.99 -0.38
N GLU A 488 -0.83 -14.18 0.15
CA GLU A 488 0.09 -15.33 0.12
C GLU A 488 0.27 -15.91 -1.29
N ASP A 489 -0.83 -16.21 -1.98
CA ASP A 489 -0.83 -16.78 -3.33
C ASP A 489 -1.38 -15.81 -4.40
N GLY A 490 -1.98 -14.68 -3.99
CA GLY A 490 -2.63 -13.71 -4.88
C GLY A 490 -1.88 -12.38 -5.05
N ASP A 491 -2.62 -11.38 -5.51
CA ASP A 491 -2.15 -10.01 -5.75
C ASP A 491 -2.39 -9.12 -4.52
N LEU A 492 -1.53 -8.12 -4.33
CA LEU A 492 -1.68 -7.06 -3.32
C LEU A 492 -1.83 -5.70 -4.00
N ASP A 493 -3.02 -5.13 -3.94
CA ASP A 493 -3.35 -3.82 -4.49
C ASP A 493 -3.53 -2.79 -3.37
N ILE A 494 -2.79 -1.68 -3.44
CA ILE A 494 -2.93 -0.52 -2.55
C ILE A 494 -3.21 0.71 -3.40
N VAL A 495 -4.42 1.25 -3.28
CA VAL A 495 -4.91 2.33 -4.13
C VAL A 495 -5.42 3.49 -3.28
N SER A 496 -4.95 4.69 -3.62
CA SER A 496 -5.47 5.96 -3.12
C SER A 496 -6.07 6.74 -4.29
N LYS A 497 -7.35 7.11 -4.19
CA LYS A 497 -8.07 7.80 -5.27
C LYS A 497 -7.79 9.30 -5.31
N HIS A 498 -7.76 9.94 -4.14
CA HIS A 498 -7.60 11.40 -4.01
C HIS A 498 -6.56 11.82 -2.96
N GLY A 499 -5.89 10.86 -2.32
CA GLY A 499 -4.83 11.10 -1.34
C GLY A 499 -3.46 10.57 -1.78
N SER A 500 -2.50 10.61 -0.87
CA SER A 500 -1.18 10.01 -1.03
C SER A 500 -1.11 8.60 -0.44
N ILE A 501 -0.12 7.81 -0.85
CA ILE A 501 0.20 6.53 -0.21
C ILE A 501 1.50 6.67 0.58
N GLY A 502 1.46 6.41 1.88
CA GLY A 502 2.60 6.50 2.79
C GLY A 502 2.90 5.19 3.52
N LEU A 503 3.92 4.46 3.06
CA LEU A 503 4.38 3.22 3.67
C LEU A 503 5.62 3.47 4.54
N SER A 504 5.48 3.42 5.85
CA SER A 504 6.56 3.59 6.82
C SER A 504 7.59 2.47 6.75
N SER A 505 8.80 2.71 7.25
CA SER A 505 9.92 1.74 7.22
C SER A 505 9.67 0.44 7.99
N GLY A 506 8.68 0.42 8.89
CA GLY A 506 8.21 -0.79 9.55
C GLY A 506 7.24 -1.64 8.73
N THR A 507 6.90 -1.21 7.52
CA THR A 507 5.92 -1.88 6.65
C THR A 507 6.60 -2.89 5.74
N THR A 508 6.05 -4.10 5.68
CA THR A 508 6.42 -5.12 4.71
C THR A 508 5.16 -5.50 3.92
N ALA A 509 5.20 -5.25 2.62
CA ALA A 509 4.15 -5.61 1.69
C ALA A 509 4.62 -6.81 0.84
N GLU A 510 3.86 -7.91 0.87
CA GLU A 510 4.19 -9.17 0.19
C GLU A 510 3.02 -9.63 -0.68
N ALA A 511 3.31 -9.98 -1.93
CA ALA A 511 2.37 -10.63 -2.84
C ALA A 511 2.96 -11.92 -3.40
N GLY A 512 2.15 -12.98 -3.46
CA GLY A 512 2.48 -14.22 -4.15
C GLY A 512 2.64 -14.03 -5.67
N ASN A 513 1.87 -13.10 -6.23
CA ASN A 513 1.91 -12.71 -7.64
C ASN A 513 2.37 -11.25 -7.78
N ASP A 514 1.46 -10.32 -8.08
CA ASP A 514 1.79 -8.92 -8.35
C ASP A 514 1.52 -8.03 -7.14
N LEU A 515 2.33 -6.98 -7.00
CA LEU A 515 2.13 -5.94 -5.99
C LEU A 515 1.96 -4.59 -6.70
N THR A 516 0.80 -3.97 -6.51
CA THR A 516 0.42 -2.72 -7.16
C THR A 516 0.22 -1.61 -6.13
N ILE A 517 0.87 -0.46 -6.33
CA ILE A 517 0.68 0.75 -5.52
C ILE A 517 0.31 1.90 -6.45
N VAL A 518 -0.88 2.49 -6.26
CA VAL A 518 -1.38 3.55 -7.15
C VAL A 518 -1.95 4.71 -6.37
N ALA A 519 -1.33 5.88 -6.49
CA ALA A 519 -1.89 7.16 -6.07
C ALA A 519 -2.37 7.93 -7.30
N LEU A 520 -3.69 7.98 -7.52
CA LEU A 520 -4.30 8.49 -8.75
C LEU A 520 -4.30 10.02 -8.90
N GLU A 521 -3.98 10.76 -7.83
CA GLU A 521 -3.99 12.23 -7.87
C GLU A 521 -2.86 12.86 -7.02
N ASN A 522 -2.03 12.05 -6.34
CA ASN A 522 -0.97 12.55 -5.46
C ASN A 522 0.21 11.57 -5.42
N ASP A 523 0.90 11.56 -4.28
CA ASP A 523 2.28 11.13 -4.13
C ASP A 523 2.36 9.72 -3.54
N VAL A 524 3.49 9.08 -3.78
CA VAL A 524 3.85 7.81 -3.16
C VAL A 524 5.11 7.99 -2.32
N PHE A 525 4.99 7.78 -1.01
CA PHE A 525 6.08 7.76 -0.05
C PHE A 525 6.34 6.34 0.42
N MET A 526 7.51 5.84 0.12
CA MET A 526 7.84 4.43 0.25
C MET A 526 9.09 4.25 1.11
N ALA A 527 8.92 3.91 2.38
CA ALA A 527 10.05 3.54 3.25
C ALA A 527 10.05 2.05 3.62
N GLY A 528 8.92 1.35 3.44
CA GLY A 528 8.76 -0.08 3.70
C GLY A 528 9.39 -0.98 2.64
N SER A 529 9.41 -2.29 2.88
CA SER A 529 9.89 -3.28 1.90
C SER A 529 8.74 -3.87 1.09
N LEU A 530 8.93 -3.96 -0.23
CA LEU A 530 8.00 -4.58 -1.17
C LEU A 530 8.59 -5.87 -1.73
N ASN A 531 7.84 -6.96 -1.66
CA ASN A 531 8.22 -8.23 -2.28
C ASN A 531 7.06 -8.79 -3.12
N ALA A 532 7.28 -9.02 -4.40
CA ALA A 532 6.31 -9.65 -5.28
C ALA A 532 6.89 -10.92 -5.90
N GLY A 533 6.10 -11.98 -5.96
CA GLY A 533 6.49 -13.23 -6.64
C GLY A 533 6.63 -13.06 -8.15
N ARG A 534 5.98 -12.04 -8.74
CA ARG A 534 6.08 -11.69 -10.15
C ARG A 534 6.44 -10.22 -10.34
N ASP A 535 5.50 -9.28 -10.39
CA ASP A 535 5.80 -7.88 -10.73
C ASP A 535 5.52 -6.91 -9.58
N ILE A 536 6.27 -5.80 -9.54
CA ILE A 536 5.95 -4.63 -8.72
C ILE A 536 5.58 -3.49 -9.67
N THR A 537 4.40 -2.90 -9.50
CA THR A 537 3.98 -1.70 -10.23
C THR A 537 3.70 -0.56 -9.26
N ILE A 538 4.34 0.58 -9.47
CA ILE A 538 4.08 1.82 -8.73
C ILE A 538 3.65 2.90 -9.71
N ALA A 539 2.51 3.53 -9.46
CA ALA A 539 2.05 4.70 -10.20
C ALA A 539 1.72 5.85 -9.25
N ALA A 540 2.36 7.00 -9.45
CA ALA A 540 2.10 8.23 -8.70
C ALA A 540 1.82 9.38 -9.68
N GLU A 541 0.66 10.03 -9.55
CA GLU A 541 0.34 11.23 -10.33
C GLU A 541 0.99 12.50 -9.77
N GLY A 542 1.70 12.38 -8.65
CA GLY A 542 2.68 13.35 -8.16
C GLY A 542 4.11 12.79 -8.19
N TRP A 543 4.83 12.93 -7.06
CA TRP A 543 6.20 12.42 -6.87
C TRP A 543 6.22 11.02 -6.23
N LEU A 544 7.26 10.25 -6.56
CA LEU A 544 7.68 9.07 -5.82
C LEU A 544 8.94 9.39 -5.04
N HIS A 545 8.91 9.11 -3.74
CA HIS A 545 10.13 9.04 -2.93
C HIS A 545 10.20 7.68 -2.24
N SER A 546 11.16 6.85 -2.69
CA SER A 546 11.40 5.52 -2.13
C SER A 546 12.75 5.41 -1.43
N THR A 547 12.72 5.14 -0.12
CA THR A 547 13.88 4.67 0.68
C THR A 547 13.80 3.15 0.97
N GLY A 548 12.69 2.53 0.58
CA GLY A 548 12.37 1.13 0.80
C GLY A 548 13.00 0.16 -0.21
N THR A 549 13.09 -1.12 0.17
CA THR A 549 13.59 -2.16 -0.75
C THR A 549 12.47 -2.67 -1.66
N MET A 550 12.77 -2.92 -2.94
CA MET A 550 11.84 -3.53 -3.90
C MET A 550 12.44 -4.81 -4.49
N LEU A 551 11.75 -5.93 -4.33
CA LEU A 551 12.14 -7.22 -4.88
C LEU A 551 10.99 -7.84 -5.68
N ALA A 552 11.18 -7.90 -6.99
CA ALA A 552 10.26 -8.57 -7.91
C ALA A 552 10.87 -9.88 -8.45
N GLY A 553 10.03 -10.90 -8.61
CA GLY A 553 10.41 -12.14 -9.28
C GLY A 553 10.69 -11.92 -10.78
N ARG A 554 10.01 -10.97 -11.40
CA ARG A 554 10.10 -10.66 -12.82
C ARG A 554 10.39 -9.19 -13.08
N ASP A 555 9.41 -8.29 -13.09
CA ASP A 555 9.57 -6.89 -13.51
C ASP A 555 9.30 -5.88 -12.38
N VAL A 556 9.93 -4.71 -12.43
CA VAL A 556 9.58 -3.54 -11.61
C VAL A 556 9.28 -2.37 -12.54
N ASP A 557 8.04 -1.89 -12.50
CA ASP A 557 7.58 -0.76 -13.31
C ASP A 557 7.17 0.41 -12.42
N ILE A 558 7.81 1.56 -12.62
CA ILE A 558 7.56 2.79 -11.86
C ILE A 558 7.17 3.89 -12.83
N TYR A 559 5.99 4.47 -12.60
CA TYR A 559 5.47 5.60 -13.36
C TYR A 559 5.18 6.77 -12.41
N THR A 560 5.81 7.90 -12.66
CA THR A 560 5.56 9.15 -11.93
C THR A 560 5.24 10.27 -12.90
N TYR A 561 4.28 11.12 -12.55
CA TYR A 561 4.02 12.32 -13.35
C TYR A 561 5.05 13.43 -13.05
N GLU A 562 5.46 13.58 -11.79
CA GLU A 562 6.50 14.54 -11.38
C GLU A 562 7.86 13.82 -11.24
N GLU A 563 8.45 13.81 -10.06
CA GLU A 563 9.80 13.30 -9.78
C GLU A 563 9.82 11.85 -9.29
N ALA A 564 10.91 11.13 -9.56
CA ALA A 564 11.18 9.80 -9.02
C ALA A 564 12.53 9.77 -8.28
N ILE A 565 12.50 9.69 -6.96
CA ILE A 565 13.69 9.62 -6.09
C ILE A 565 13.81 8.22 -5.49
N LEU A 566 14.87 7.50 -5.88
CA LEU A 566 15.09 6.09 -5.55
C LEU A 566 16.33 5.91 -4.65
N GLU A 567 16.14 5.97 -3.34
CA GLU A 567 17.17 5.77 -2.31
C GLU A 567 17.23 4.34 -1.74
N GLY A 568 16.30 3.46 -2.12
CA GLY A 568 16.28 2.05 -1.72
C GLY A 568 16.60 1.10 -2.89
N PRO A 569 17.22 -0.07 -2.64
CA PRO A 569 17.63 -0.98 -3.69
C PRO A 569 16.45 -1.62 -4.41
N ILE A 570 16.58 -1.78 -5.73
CA ILE A 570 15.57 -2.38 -6.61
C ILE A 570 16.16 -3.62 -7.26
N THR A 571 15.43 -4.74 -7.23
CA THR A 571 15.87 -6.00 -7.85
C THR A 571 14.74 -6.67 -8.62
N ALA A 572 14.97 -6.87 -9.92
CA ALA A 572 14.16 -7.67 -10.82
C ALA A 572 14.89 -8.98 -11.15
N THR A 573 14.40 -10.11 -10.63
CA THR A 573 15.18 -11.37 -10.62
C THR A 573 15.29 -12.03 -11.99
N THR A 574 14.25 -11.92 -12.82
CA THR A 574 14.19 -12.58 -14.14
C THR A 574 13.82 -11.65 -15.29
N GLY A 575 13.37 -10.44 -15.00
CA GLY A 575 12.96 -9.43 -15.99
C GLY A 575 13.70 -8.10 -15.81
N GLY A 576 13.00 -7.01 -16.11
CA GLY A 576 13.55 -5.66 -16.24
C GLY A 576 13.11 -4.69 -15.14
N VAL A 577 13.72 -3.51 -15.15
CA VAL A 577 13.30 -2.35 -14.34
C VAL A 577 13.03 -1.18 -15.28
N THR A 578 11.80 -0.67 -15.25
CA THR A 578 11.39 0.53 -16.00
C THR A 578 11.03 1.63 -15.03
N VAL A 579 11.61 2.81 -15.19
CA VAL A 579 11.27 4.01 -14.40
C VAL A 579 11.03 5.15 -15.36
N TYR A 580 9.83 5.73 -15.28
CA TYR A 580 9.40 6.84 -16.12
C TYR A 580 8.92 8.01 -15.26
N ALA A 581 9.52 9.18 -15.44
CA ALA A 581 9.13 10.44 -14.80
C ALA A 581 8.72 11.46 -15.87
N GLU A 582 7.44 11.79 -15.98
CA GLU A 582 6.93 12.59 -17.11
C GLU A 582 7.50 14.01 -17.11
N THR A 583 7.40 14.74 -15.99
CA THR A 583 7.71 16.19 -15.94
C THR A 583 8.88 16.56 -15.03
N GLY A 584 9.40 15.63 -14.23
CA GLY A 584 10.39 15.90 -13.19
C GLY A 584 11.71 15.14 -13.35
N GLU A 585 12.61 15.36 -12.39
CA GLU A 585 13.91 14.70 -12.28
C GLU A 585 13.76 13.22 -11.87
N LEU A 586 14.69 12.39 -12.36
CA LEU A 586 14.82 10.98 -11.97
C LEU A 586 16.17 10.78 -11.27
N GLU A 587 16.13 10.49 -9.97
CA GLU A 587 17.32 10.33 -9.14
C GLU A 587 17.49 8.90 -8.62
N VAL A 588 18.64 8.27 -8.88
CA VAL A 588 18.98 6.93 -8.41
C VAL A 588 20.10 7.01 -7.38
N HIS A 589 19.80 6.77 -6.10
CA HIS A 589 20.76 6.81 -4.99
C HIS A 589 21.07 5.43 -4.39
N ALA A 590 20.43 4.37 -4.88
CA ALA A 590 20.69 2.99 -4.49
C ALA A 590 20.77 2.03 -5.69
N PRO A 591 21.43 0.86 -5.55
CA PRO A 591 21.64 -0.03 -6.68
C PRO A 591 20.35 -0.55 -7.31
N ILE A 592 20.32 -0.58 -8.63
CA ILE A 592 19.28 -1.23 -9.43
C ILE A 592 19.90 -2.44 -10.13
N THR A 593 19.30 -3.61 -9.93
CA THR A 593 19.74 -4.87 -10.56
C THR A 593 18.59 -5.52 -11.31
N ALA A 594 18.78 -5.77 -12.60
CA ALA A 594 17.83 -6.45 -13.46
C ALA A 594 18.49 -7.61 -14.21
N ALA A 595 17.71 -8.60 -14.63
CA ALA A 595 18.22 -9.71 -15.43
C ALA A 595 18.24 -9.40 -16.93
N THR A 596 17.30 -8.59 -17.40
CA THR A 596 17.18 -8.20 -18.82
C THR A 596 17.63 -6.76 -19.04
N GLU A 597 16.83 -5.78 -18.64
CA GLU A 597 17.06 -4.38 -19.00
C GLU A 597 16.78 -3.43 -17.84
N ILE A 598 17.44 -2.27 -17.85
CA ILE A 598 17.08 -1.10 -17.06
C ILE A 598 16.78 0.03 -18.03
N ASN A 599 15.55 0.55 -18.01
CA ASN A 599 15.14 1.72 -18.78
C ASN A 599 14.78 2.86 -17.82
N LEU A 600 15.54 3.96 -17.87
CA LEU A 600 15.28 5.17 -17.10
C LEU A 600 14.93 6.29 -18.07
N GLU A 601 13.73 6.87 -17.93
CA GLU A 601 13.21 7.85 -18.87
C GLU A 601 12.57 9.06 -18.17
N THR A 602 12.85 10.26 -18.70
CA THR A 602 12.17 11.51 -18.36
C THR A 602 11.98 12.39 -19.60
N GLU A 603 10.85 13.11 -19.71
CA GLU A 603 10.61 14.00 -20.85
C GLU A 603 11.30 15.36 -20.66
N ASP A 604 11.12 16.00 -19.51
CA ASP A 604 11.42 17.43 -19.36
C ASP A 604 12.70 17.76 -18.59
N ASP A 605 13.17 16.88 -17.70
CA ASP A 605 14.28 17.19 -16.78
C ASP A 605 15.40 16.15 -16.83
N ARG A 606 16.29 16.14 -15.84
CA ARG A 606 17.51 15.32 -15.84
C ARG A 606 17.38 13.96 -15.18
N ILE A 607 18.30 13.06 -15.55
CA ILE A 607 18.56 11.78 -14.89
C ILE A 607 19.86 11.89 -14.09
N ASP A 608 19.80 11.62 -12.78
CA ASP A 608 20.96 11.60 -11.88
C ASP A 608 21.25 10.17 -11.39
N ILE A 609 22.39 9.61 -11.80
CA ILE A 609 22.83 8.25 -11.41
C ILE A 609 23.88 8.34 -10.32
N ASN A 610 23.50 8.02 -9.09
CA ASN A 610 24.36 8.06 -7.90
C ASN A 610 24.65 6.68 -7.30
N ALA A 611 24.25 5.61 -7.97
CA ALA A 611 24.53 4.24 -7.57
C ALA A 611 24.65 3.29 -8.78
N ALA A 612 25.06 2.05 -8.52
CA ALA A 612 25.33 1.07 -9.56
C ALA A 612 24.05 0.60 -10.28
N LEU A 613 24.11 0.56 -11.61
CA LEU A 613 23.13 -0.08 -12.48
C LEU A 613 23.74 -1.38 -13.05
N THR A 614 23.01 -2.49 -12.97
CA THR A 614 23.48 -3.79 -13.50
C THR A 614 22.36 -4.53 -14.22
N ALA A 615 22.52 -4.77 -15.52
CA ALA A 615 21.55 -5.45 -16.38
C ALA A 615 22.23 -6.09 -17.60
N ALA A 616 21.46 -6.72 -18.51
CA ALA A 616 22.00 -7.05 -19.83
C ALA A 616 22.03 -5.80 -20.71
N ASP A 617 20.98 -4.99 -20.68
CA ASP A 617 20.88 -3.74 -21.46
C ASP A 617 20.53 -2.56 -20.53
N VAL A 618 21.15 -1.40 -20.73
CA VAL A 618 20.82 -0.17 -19.99
C VAL A 618 20.53 0.96 -20.97
N THR A 619 19.35 1.55 -20.86
CA THR A 619 18.91 2.69 -21.66
C THR A 619 18.55 3.86 -20.76
N LEU A 620 19.10 5.03 -21.08
CA LEU A 620 18.87 6.29 -20.38
C LEU A 620 18.33 7.32 -21.38
N THR A 621 17.13 7.83 -21.15
CA THR A 621 16.50 8.80 -22.04
C THR A 621 16.04 10.03 -21.28
N SER A 622 16.63 11.20 -21.56
CA SER A 622 16.15 12.48 -21.05
C SER A 622 15.82 13.39 -22.23
N MET A 623 14.54 13.50 -22.62
CA MET A 623 14.20 14.12 -23.91
C MET A 623 14.63 15.59 -24.01
N ASN A 624 14.54 16.35 -22.91
CA ASN A 624 14.88 17.78 -22.87
C ASN A 624 15.95 18.16 -21.82
N GLY A 625 16.25 17.32 -20.84
CA GLY A 625 17.18 17.61 -19.73
C GLY A 625 18.56 17.00 -19.91
N ASP A 626 19.30 16.78 -18.82
CA ASP A 626 20.67 16.25 -18.82
C ASP A 626 20.73 14.78 -18.35
N ILE A 627 21.81 14.06 -18.63
CA ILE A 627 22.13 12.77 -18.00
C ILE A 627 23.44 12.92 -17.23
N LEU A 628 23.39 12.78 -15.91
CA LEU A 628 24.51 12.95 -15.00
C LEU A 628 24.79 11.67 -14.22
N SER A 629 26.06 11.38 -13.92
CA SER A 629 26.43 10.37 -12.94
C SER A 629 27.55 10.85 -12.04
N SER A 630 27.52 10.42 -10.77
CA SER A 630 28.65 10.58 -9.84
C SER A 630 29.66 9.44 -9.98
N ASP A 631 30.79 9.53 -9.26
CA ASP A 631 31.81 8.48 -9.21
C ASP A 631 31.28 7.11 -8.72
N THR A 632 30.17 7.11 -7.98
CA THR A 632 29.44 5.90 -7.55
C THR A 632 28.38 5.42 -8.53
N GLY A 633 28.01 6.22 -9.52
CA GLY A 633 27.02 5.92 -10.56
C GLY A 633 27.55 5.03 -11.68
N THR A 634 28.04 3.83 -11.36
CA THR A 634 28.63 2.91 -12.34
C THR A 634 27.58 2.13 -13.13
N ILE A 635 27.83 1.83 -14.40
CA ILE A 635 26.95 1.03 -15.26
C ILE A 635 27.70 -0.23 -15.73
N ASP A 636 27.12 -1.41 -15.49
CA ASP A 636 27.64 -2.71 -15.95
C ASP A 636 26.57 -3.43 -16.78
N ALA A 637 26.79 -3.53 -18.09
CA ALA A 637 25.83 -4.09 -19.04
C ALA A 637 26.53 -4.75 -20.26
N ALA A 638 25.76 -5.39 -21.13
CA ALA A 638 26.21 -5.75 -22.48
C ALA A 638 26.15 -4.52 -23.39
N THR A 639 25.03 -3.79 -23.38
CA THR A 639 24.83 -2.55 -24.14
C THR A 639 24.45 -1.39 -23.25
N ILE A 640 24.99 -0.21 -23.52
CA ILE A 640 24.65 1.04 -22.82
C ILE A 640 24.26 2.09 -23.87
N GLU A 641 23.05 2.62 -23.76
CA GLU A 641 22.52 3.70 -24.60
C GLU A 641 22.13 4.90 -23.73
N ALA A 642 22.62 6.09 -24.07
CA ALA A 642 22.26 7.34 -23.43
C ALA A 642 21.84 8.37 -24.47
N ASN A 643 20.57 8.79 -24.45
CA ASN A 643 20.01 9.76 -25.39
C ASN A 643 19.44 10.97 -24.65
N THR A 644 19.90 12.17 -24.99
CA THR A 644 19.47 13.37 -24.28
C THR A 644 19.35 14.65 -25.13
N GLY A 645 18.33 15.46 -24.80
CA GLY A 645 18.16 16.82 -25.31
C GLY A 645 19.09 17.87 -24.69
N GLY A 646 19.81 17.51 -23.62
CA GLY A 646 20.80 18.32 -22.94
C GLY A 646 22.20 17.71 -23.04
N LYS A 647 23.00 17.80 -21.97
CA LYS A 647 24.37 17.27 -21.92
C LYS A 647 24.44 15.90 -21.22
N VAL A 648 25.52 15.17 -21.46
CA VAL A 648 25.88 13.94 -20.76
C VAL A 648 27.15 14.17 -19.95
N ASP A 649 27.13 13.86 -18.66
CA ASP A 649 28.27 14.07 -17.75
C ASP A 649 28.42 12.84 -16.83
N LEU A 650 29.29 11.91 -17.24
CA LEU A 650 29.41 10.60 -16.60
C LEU A 650 30.76 10.44 -15.89
N ASP A 651 30.78 10.73 -14.59
CA ASP A 651 31.95 10.49 -13.73
C ASP A 651 32.12 9.00 -13.36
N GLY A 652 31.03 8.24 -13.32
CA GLY A 652 31.02 6.81 -13.04
C GLY A 652 31.58 5.98 -14.19
N LYS A 653 32.09 4.79 -13.86
CA LYS A 653 32.61 3.85 -14.88
C LYS A 653 31.47 3.20 -15.67
N LEU A 654 31.62 3.18 -17.00
CA LEU A 654 30.79 2.43 -17.94
C LEU A 654 31.52 1.16 -18.36
N THR A 655 30.93 -0.02 -18.13
CA THR A 655 31.45 -1.31 -18.59
C THR A 655 30.44 -1.95 -19.52
N ALA A 656 30.82 -2.12 -20.80
CA ALA A 656 29.96 -2.73 -21.81
C ALA A 656 30.70 -3.88 -22.52
N SER A 657 30.06 -5.05 -22.63
CA SER A 657 30.66 -6.16 -23.37
C SER A 657 30.51 -6.04 -24.89
N ASP A 658 29.47 -5.34 -25.34
CA ASP A 658 29.11 -5.24 -26.75
C ASP A 658 29.37 -3.82 -27.27
N TRP A 659 28.65 -2.81 -26.78
CA TRP A 659 28.83 -1.42 -27.23
C TRP A 659 28.30 -0.36 -26.25
N VAL A 660 28.78 0.87 -26.42
CA VAL A 660 28.27 2.09 -25.77
C VAL A 660 27.87 3.10 -26.85
N ASP A 661 26.65 3.63 -26.78
CA ASP A 661 26.13 4.67 -27.68
C ASP A 661 25.62 5.85 -26.87
N ILE A 662 26.14 7.05 -27.17
CA ILE A 662 25.78 8.29 -26.47
C ILE A 662 25.41 9.34 -27.51
N GLU A 663 24.15 9.76 -27.50
CA GLU A 663 23.67 10.88 -28.31
C GLU A 663 23.20 12.02 -27.41
N ALA A 664 23.75 13.22 -27.63
CA ALA A 664 23.40 14.42 -26.89
C ALA A 664 23.18 15.61 -27.82
N VAL A 665 22.31 16.54 -27.44
CA VAL A 665 22.32 17.88 -28.07
C VAL A 665 23.44 18.72 -27.47
N GLY A 666 23.69 18.63 -26.18
CA GLY A 666 24.80 19.27 -25.48
C GLY A 666 26.11 18.47 -25.54
N SER A 667 27.07 18.88 -24.72
CA SER A 667 28.38 18.22 -24.60
C SER A 667 28.27 16.82 -23.99
N VAL A 668 29.24 15.96 -24.28
CA VAL A 668 29.41 14.64 -23.65
C VAL A 668 30.75 14.59 -22.93
N THR A 669 30.72 14.35 -21.63
CA THR A 669 31.90 14.03 -20.82
C THR A 669 31.74 12.63 -20.24
N ALA A 670 32.74 11.76 -20.41
CA ALA A 670 32.74 10.43 -19.80
C ALA A 670 34.14 10.04 -19.30
N ALA A 671 34.27 9.84 -17.99
CA ALA A 671 35.56 9.71 -17.33
C ALA A 671 36.21 8.32 -17.49
N ASP A 672 35.44 7.26 -17.70
CA ASP A 672 35.94 5.89 -17.86
C ASP A 672 34.94 5.01 -18.62
N ILE A 673 35.22 4.74 -19.90
CA ILE A 673 34.46 3.80 -20.74
C ILE A 673 35.33 2.57 -21.04
N GLU A 674 34.94 1.41 -20.51
CA GLU A 674 35.50 0.09 -20.86
C GLU A 674 34.57 -0.62 -21.87
N SER A 675 34.73 -0.32 -23.15
CA SER A 675 34.02 -0.98 -24.26
C SER A 675 34.91 -1.11 -25.51
N GLY A 676 34.70 -2.21 -26.25
CA GLY A 676 35.36 -2.45 -27.54
C GLY A 676 34.78 -1.63 -28.70
N ASP A 677 33.53 -1.16 -28.57
CA ASP A 677 32.80 -0.37 -29.57
C ASP A 677 32.12 0.81 -28.87
N VAL A 678 32.40 2.02 -29.34
CA VAL A 678 31.91 3.27 -28.73
C VAL A 678 31.47 4.24 -29.83
N THR A 679 30.22 4.69 -29.73
CA THR A 679 29.67 5.78 -30.56
C THR A 679 29.28 6.94 -29.66
N VAL A 680 29.72 8.15 -30.02
CA VAL A 680 29.37 9.40 -29.35
C VAL A 680 29.01 10.45 -30.38
N LYS A 681 27.88 11.14 -30.18
CA LYS A 681 27.41 12.16 -31.10
C LYS A 681 26.83 13.36 -30.37
N THR A 682 27.23 14.56 -30.81
CA THR A 682 26.73 15.84 -30.30
C THR A 682 26.26 16.74 -31.45
N THR A 683 25.25 17.60 -31.22
CA THR A 683 24.63 18.42 -32.29
C THR A 683 24.43 19.91 -31.98
N GLY A 684 24.53 20.35 -30.73
CA GLY A 684 24.35 21.74 -30.30
C GLY A 684 25.63 22.57 -30.38
N THR A 685 25.51 23.89 -30.21
CA THR A 685 26.66 24.81 -30.14
C THR A 685 27.49 24.56 -28.87
N ASN A 686 28.82 24.58 -28.98
CA ASN A 686 29.76 24.27 -27.88
C ASN A 686 29.54 22.87 -27.28
N ALA A 687 29.09 21.92 -28.09
CA ALA A 687 28.75 20.57 -27.67
C ALA A 687 29.96 19.64 -27.81
N ASN A 688 30.97 19.88 -26.97
CA ASN A 688 32.22 19.13 -27.00
C ASN A 688 32.04 17.65 -26.64
N ILE A 689 32.95 16.81 -27.12
CA ILE A 689 33.09 15.41 -26.68
C ILE A 689 34.41 15.31 -25.90
N ASP A 690 34.39 14.93 -24.63
CA ASP A 690 35.58 14.65 -23.80
C ASP A 690 35.45 13.26 -23.14
N ILE A 691 36.14 12.27 -23.71
CA ILE A 691 35.98 10.87 -23.32
C ILE A 691 37.32 10.18 -23.05
N ASN A 692 37.30 9.28 -22.07
CA ASN A 692 38.43 8.43 -21.72
C ASN A 692 38.08 6.95 -21.86
N LEU A 693 38.79 6.27 -22.75
CA LEU A 693 38.54 4.89 -23.19
C LEU A 693 39.58 3.96 -22.56
N THR A 694 39.15 2.99 -21.75
CA THR A 694 40.04 2.13 -20.97
C THR A 694 40.13 0.69 -21.47
N ALA A 695 39.32 0.33 -22.48
CA ALA A 695 39.43 -0.96 -23.14
C ALA A 695 40.79 -1.14 -23.85
N THR A 696 41.19 -2.39 -24.07
CA THR A 696 42.49 -2.67 -24.70
C THR A 696 42.57 -2.14 -26.13
N LEU A 697 41.46 -2.21 -26.87
CA LEU A 697 41.27 -1.69 -28.22
C LEU A 697 39.82 -1.20 -28.31
N THR A 698 39.61 -0.01 -28.86
CA THR A 698 38.27 0.54 -29.09
C THR A 698 38.09 0.94 -30.56
N ASP A 699 37.00 0.45 -31.16
CA ASP A 699 36.42 0.96 -32.40
C ASP A 699 35.58 2.20 -32.05
N LEU A 700 35.96 3.37 -32.58
CA LEU A 700 35.39 4.66 -32.17
C LEU A 700 34.71 5.40 -33.33
N VAL A 701 33.48 5.85 -33.06
CA VAL A 701 32.77 6.90 -33.80
C VAL A 701 32.51 8.08 -32.86
N ALA A 702 33.06 9.25 -33.16
CA ALA A 702 32.86 10.49 -32.41
C ALA A 702 32.50 11.63 -33.38
N ARG A 703 31.28 12.15 -33.29
CA ARG A 703 30.78 13.20 -34.19
C ARG A 703 30.29 14.41 -33.42
N ALA A 704 30.96 15.54 -33.57
CA ALA A 704 30.49 16.84 -33.10
C ALA A 704 29.97 17.64 -34.30
N GLU A 705 28.65 17.78 -34.42
CA GLU A 705 27.99 18.49 -35.53
C GLU A 705 27.70 19.96 -35.24
N GLY A 706 27.94 20.38 -33.99
CA GLY A 706 27.79 21.75 -33.52
C GLY A 706 28.84 22.70 -34.06
N ILE A 707 28.54 24.00 -33.93
CA ILE A 707 29.55 25.06 -34.05
C ILE A 707 30.39 25.13 -32.77
N ASP A 708 31.66 25.50 -32.88
CA ASP A 708 32.61 25.64 -31.76
C ASP A 708 32.65 24.40 -30.84
N SER A 709 32.62 23.19 -31.43
CA SER A 709 32.48 21.91 -30.73
C SER A 709 33.69 21.00 -30.96
N ASP A 710 34.50 20.87 -29.92
CA ASP A 710 35.76 20.13 -29.93
C ASP A 710 35.58 18.65 -29.57
N ILE A 711 36.53 17.82 -30.00
CA ILE A 711 36.62 16.41 -29.63
C ILE A 711 37.95 16.13 -28.92
N PHE A 712 37.89 15.66 -27.67
CA PHE A 712 39.02 15.21 -26.85
C PHE A 712 38.84 13.73 -26.52
N ILE A 713 39.83 12.91 -26.90
CA ILE A 713 39.80 11.46 -26.70
C ILE A 713 41.07 11.03 -26.00
N LYS A 714 40.94 10.21 -24.95
CA LYS A 714 42.05 9.47 -24.33
C LYS A 714 41.84 7.98 -24.50
N GLY A 715 42.90 7.23 -24.79
CA GLY A 715 42.77 5.79 -25.00
C GLY A 715 44.06 4.96 -24.97
N ASN A 716 43.90 3.65 -25.18
CA ASN A 716 45.02 2.74 -25.41
C ASN A 716 45.27 2.51 -26.92
N ASP A 717 44.84 1.38 -27.48
CA ASP A 717 44.82 1.18 -28.93
C ASP A 717 43.46 1.67 -29.46
N LEU A 718 43.45 2.43 -30.55
CA LEU A 718 42.23 3.04 -31.09
C LEU A 718 42.11 2.80 -32.60
N ASN A 719 40.90 2.45 -33.04
CA ASN A 719 40.49 2.54 -34.44
C ASN A 719 39.55 3.73 -34.58
N LEU A 720 40.04 4.82 -35.16
CA LEU A 720 39.24 6.03 -35.38
C LEU A 720 38.43 5.85 -36.67
N ASN A 721 37.30 5.15 -36.57
CA ASN A 721 36.44 4.82 -37.70
C ASN A 721 35.79 6.07 -38.29
N GLU A 722 35.28 6.94 -37.42
CA GLU A 722 34.77 8.26 -37.79
C GLU A 722 34.91 9.24 -36.61
N VAL A 723 35.97 10.03 -36.60
CA VAL A 723 36.13 11.18 -35.70
C VAL A 723 35.99 12.46 -36.53
N TYR A 724 35.00 13.27 -36.21
CA TYR A 724 34.61 14.41 -37.04
C TYR A 724 34.06 15.56 -36.20
N ALA A 725 34.78 16.67 -36.18
CA ALA A 725 34.29 17.96 -35.69
C ALA A 725 33.88 18.81 -36.90
N TYR A 726 32.60 19.24 -36.93
CA TYR A 726 32.06 20.10 -37.98
C TYR A 726 32.71 21.49 -37.97
N ASP A 727 32.95 22.01 -36.77
CA ASP A 727 33.51 23.32 -36.46
C ASP A 727 34.11 23.22 -35.04
N GLY A 728 35.34 22.71 -34.96
CA GLY A 728 36.13 22.62 -33.72
C GLY A 728 37.40 21.78 -33.89
N ASP A 729 38.17 21.65 -32.81
CA ASP A 729 39.42 20.88 -32.76
C ASP A 729 39.17 19.38 -32.58
N VAL A 730 40.11 18.55 -33.03
CA VAL A 730 40.18 17.12 -32.71
C VAL A 730 41.51 16.80 -32.03
N ASN A 731 41.47 16.33 -30.78
CA ASN A 731 42.63 15.96 -29.99
C ASN A 731 42.52 14.51 -29.49
N VAL A 732 43.48 13.68 -29.86
CA VAL A 732 43.54 12.26 -29.48
C VAL A 732 44.84 11.98 -28.74
N ASP A 733 44.75 11.56 -27.49
CA ASP A 733 45.89 11.11 -26.67
C ASP A 733 45.80 9.61 -26.39
N ALA A 734 46.51 8.83 -27.21
CA ALA A 734 46.55 7.39 -27.14
C ALA A 734 47.90 6.89 -26.63
N THR A 735 47.89 5.94 -25.69
CA THR A 735 49.13 5.31 -25.20
C THR A 735 49.63 4.20 -26.12
N GLY A 736 48.78 3.73 -27.03
CA GLY A 736 48.99 2.57 -27.90
C GLY A 736 49.10 2.89 -29.39
N PHE A 737 48.57 1.99 -30.21
CA PHE A 737 48.49 2.11 -31.66
C PHE A 737 47.17 2.76 -32.09
N VAL A 738 47.25 3.71 -33.03
CA VAL A 738 46.08 4.38 -33.60
C VAL A 738 45.98 4.08 -35.10
N ASP A 739 44.90 3.44 -35.54
CA ASP A 739 44.53 3.27 -36.95
C ASP A 739 43.46 4.30 -37.32
N VAL A 740 43.82 5.26 -38.17
CA VAL A 740 42.94 6.38 -38.51
C VAL A 740 42.26 6.12 -39.84
N PHE A 741 40.94 5.93 -39.80
CA PHE A 741 40.11 5.92 -40.99
C PHE A 741 39.61 7.32 -41.30
N LYS A 742 39.21 8.08 -40.27
CA LYS A 742 38.76 9.47 -40.37
C LYS A 742 38.94 10.21 -39.03
N ALA A 743 39.62 11.35 -39.07
CA ALA A 743 39.85 12.31 -38.00
C ALA A 743 39.88 13.71 -38.63
N HIS A 744 38.74 14.38 -38.65
CA HIS A 744 38.55 15.65 -39.35
C HIS A 744 38.19 16.78 -38.38
N ALA A 745 38.89 17.91 -38.48
CA ALA A 745 38.59 19.17 -37.80
C ALA A 745 38.36 20.25 -38.88
N LEU A 746 37.11 20.64 -39.10
CA LEU A 746 36.73 21.52 -40.21
C LEU A 746 36.23 22.87 -39.68
N ASP A 747 36.12 23.88 -40.54
CA ASP A 747 35.42 25.14 -40.26
C ASP A 747 34.08 25.12 -41.02
N GLU A 748 32.98 25.03 -40.27
CA GLU A 748 31.62 24.84 -40.81
C GLU A 748 31.52 23.74 -41.89
N GLY A 749 32.25 22.64 -41.70
CA GLY A 749 32.26 21.48 -42.60
C GLY A 749 33.09 21.64 -43.88
N VAL A 750 33.90 22.70 -43.99
CA VAL A 750 34.81 22.92 -45.13
C VAL A 750 36.24 23.18 -44.68
N VAL A 751 37.19 23.01 -45.60
CA VAL A 751 38.56 23.52 -45.48
C VAL A 751 38.63 24.81 -46.31
N ASN A 752 38.78 25.95 -45.64
CA ASN A 752 38.92 27.28 -46.23
C ASN A 752 40.29 27.92 -45.92
N GLY A 753 40.99 27.53 -44.85
CA GLY A 753 42.36 27.95 -44.50
C GLY A 753 42.52 29.46 -44.27
N VAL A 754 41.47 30.16 -43.78
CA VAL A 754 41.47 31.63 -43.65
C VAL A 754 41.30 32.15 -42.22
N GLU A 755 40.82 31.36 -41.26
CA GLU A 755 40.74 31.74 -39.83
C GLU A 755 41.89 31.09 -39.03
N ASP A 756 42.42 31.82 -38.04
CA ASP A 756 43.73 31.60 -37.39
C ASP A 756 43.53 31.23 -35.90
N ASP A 757 42.53 30.41 -35.56
CA ASP A 757 42.24 30.20 -34.13
C ASP A 757 41.78 28.83 -33.60
N ALA A 758 41.16 27.86 -34.31
CA ALA A 758 40.50 26.75 -33.56
C ALA A 758 40.08 25.44 -34.30
N HIS A 759 40.78 24.99 -35.37
CA HIS A 759 40.32 23.82 -36.15
C HIS A 759 41.45 22.86 -36.57
N SER A 760 42.18 22.37 -35.58
CA SER A 760 43.38 21.54 -35.71
C SER A 760 43.11 20.07 -35.36
N VAL A 761 43.86 19.16 -36.01
CA VAL A 761 43.91 17.74 -35.62
C VAL A 761 45.22 17.45 -34.92
N ILE A 762 45.16 17.08 -33.64
CA ILE A 762 46.30 16.71 -32.81
C ILE A 762 46.18 15.24 -32.41
N ILE A 763 47.18 14.41 -32.75
CA ILE A 763 47.19 12.99 -32.37
C ILE A 763 48.52 12.64 -31.69
N LYS A 764 48.45 12.18 -30.45
CA LYS A 764 49.56 11.61 -29.69
C LYS A 764 49.39 10.10 -29.62
N ALA A 765 50.39 9.34 -30.03
CA ALA A 765 50.32 7.89 -30.06
C ALA A 765 51.70 7.22 -29.90
N ARG A 766 51.71 5.91 -29.62
CA ARG A 766 52.95 5.12 -29.78
C ARG A 766 53.24 4.83 -31.24
N ARG A 767 52.22 4.52 -32.02
CA ARG A 767 52.32 4.26 -33.46
C ARG A 767 51.04 4.73 -34.15
N LEU A 768 51.17 5.23 -35.37
CA LEU A 768 50.04 5.71 -36.16
C LEU A 768 49.99 4.99 -37.51
N ASN A 769 48.79 4.65 -37.97
CA ASN A 769 48.51 4.26 -39.35
C ASN A 769 47.41 5.17 -39.93
N ALA A 770 47.77 6.10 -40.80
CA ALA A 770 46.85 7.02 -41.44
C ALA A 770 46.43 6.49 -42.82
N ARG A 771 45.13 6.26 -43.01
CA ARG A 771 44.56 5.78 -44.29
C ARG A 771 44.31 6.93 -45.26
N TYR A 772 43.86 6.59 -46.47
CA TYR A 772 43.52 7.57 -47.51
C TYR A 772 42.46 8.57 -46.99
N ASN A 773 42.72 9.87 -47.13
CA ASN A 773 41.85 10.97 -46.68
C ASN A 773 41.43 10.88 -45.20
N SER A 774 42.30 10.30 -44.38
CA SER A 774 41.97 9.97 -42.99
C SER A 774 42.11 11.17 -42.06
N ILE A 775 43.13 12.00 -42.20
CA ILE A 775 43.34 13.17 -41.34
C ILE A 775 43.15 14.44 -42.17
N VAL A 776 42.21 15.30 -41.77
CA VAL A 776 41.92 16.55 -42.48
C VAL A 776 41.70 17.66 -41.47
N SER A 777 42.39 18.79 -41.64
CA SER A 777 42.22 19.96 -40.80
C SER A 777 42.02 21.22 -41.62
N ASP A 778 41.20 22.15 -41.13
CA ASP A 778 41.15 23.51 -41.68
C ASP A 778 42.40 24.31 -41.35
N TYR A 779 42.93 24.17 -40.13
CA TYR A 779 44.16 24.83 -39.70
C TYR A 779 45.34 23.85 -39.71
N ASP A 780 45.85 23.44 -38.54
CA ASP A 780 47.07 22.66 -38.41
C ASP A 780 46.81 21.16 -38.17
N VAL A 781 47.75 20.32 -38.59
CA VAL A 781 47.82 18.92 -38.15
C VAL A 781 49.10 18.71 -37.33
N GLU A 782 48.98 18.24 -36.09
CA GLU A 782 50.11 17.88 -35.25
C GLU A 782 50.07 16.39 -34.84
N LEU A 783 51.12 15.64 -35.16
CA LEU A 783 51.22 14.21 -34.86
C LEU A 783 52.45 13.94 -33.99
N GLU A 784 52.25 13.58 -32.73
CA GLU A 784 53.32 13.26 -31.78
C GLU A 784 53.40 11.74 -31.54
N LEU A 785 54.39 11.08 -32.13
CA LEU A 785 54.55 9.63 -32.12
C LEU A 785 55.79 9.20 -31.34
N THR A 786 55.61 8.37 -30.31
CA THR A 786 56.75 7.77 -29.58
C THR A 786 57.36 6.54 -30.28
N GLY A 787 56.91 6.26 -31.50
CA GLY A 787 57.37 5.20 -32.40
C GLY A 787 57.17 5.60 -33.86
N SER A 788 56.78 4.66 -34.73
CA SER A 788 56.67 4.91 -36.19
C SER A 788 55.28 5.37 -36.64
N GLY A 789 55.23 6.18 -37.69
CA GLY A 789 54.04 6.57 -38.44
C GLY A 789 54.02 5.98 -39.86
N SER A 790 52.87 5.44 -40.25
CA SER A 790 52.59 4.84 -41.57
C SER A 790 51.47 5.63 -42.24
N PHE A 791 51.71 6.15 -43.45
CA PHE A 791 50.81 7.07 -44.12
C PHE A 791 50.46 6.54 -45.51
N ALA A 792 49.18 6.49 -45.85
CA ALA A 792 48.73 6.17 -47.20
C ALA A 792 48.87 7.39 -48.13
N SER A 793 48.53 7.23 -49.40
CA SER A 793 48.35 8.36 -50.32
C SER A 793 47.27 9.30 -49.78
N GLU A 794 47.47 10.61 -49.90
CA GLU A 794 46.56 11.69 -49.51
C GLU A 794 45.99 11.48 -48.10
N SER A 795 46.82 10.98 -47.18
CA SER A 795 46.38 10.55 -45.86
C SER A 795 46.18 11.70 -44.88
N VAL A 796 46.92 12.80 -45.07
CA VAL A 796 46.87 14.00 -44.23
C VAL A 796 46.73 15.23 -45.11
N LEU A 797 45.71 16.05 -44.83
CA LEU A 797 45.49 17.35 -45.46
C LEU A 797 45.32 18.43 -44.38
N ALA A 798 46.07 19.53 -44.48
CA ALA A 798 45.96 20.68 -43.59
C ALA A 798 45.78 21.97 -44.40
N GLY A 799 44.90 22.87 -43.96
CA GLY A 799 44.73 24.18 -44.58
C GLY A 799 45.79 25.20 -44.16
N ASN A 800 46.59 24.92 -43.11
CA ASN A 800 47.80 25.66 -42.75
C ASN A 800 49.01 24.70 -42.67
N ASP A 801 49.52 24.36 -41.48
CA ASP A 801 50.78 23.65 -41.32
C ASP A 801 50.60 22.16 -40.94
N ILE A 802 51.58 21.32 -41.28
CA ILE A 802 51.65 19.93 -40.79
C ILE A 802 52.93 19.75 -39.98
N PHE A 803 52.79 19.31 -38.72
CA PHE A 803 53.88 18.94 -37.83
C PHE A 803 53.82 17.45 -37.50
N ILE A 804 54.88 16.71 -37.80
CA ILE A 804 54.99 15.29 -37.43
C ILE A 804 56.27 15.07 -36.64
N TYR A 805 56.14 14.62 -35.40
CA TYR A 805 57.24 14.26 -34.51
C TYR A 805 57.21 12.76 -34.23
N ALA A 806 58.03 11.97 -34.90
CA ALA A 806 58.08 10.52 -34.73
C ALA A 806 59.43 10.04 -34.18
N LEU A 807 59.46 9.36 -33.02
CA LEU A 807 60.70 8.74 -32.52
C LEU A 807 61.12 7.51 -33.35
N GLY A 808 60.24 6.98 -34.19
CA GLY A 808 60.50 5.91 -35.14
C GLY A 808 60.49 6.39 -36.60
N GLU A 809 60.15 5.48 -37.50
CA GLU A 809 60.14 5.72 -38.95
C GLU A 809 58.88 6.49 -39.39
N ILE A 810 59.00 7.30 -40.44
CA ILE A 810 57.88 7.92 -41.18
C ILE A 810 57.85 7.28 -42.56
N GLN A 811 56.79 6.55 -42.90
CA GLN A 811 56.74 5.71 -44.10
C GLN A 811 55.51 5.98 -44.96
N ASP A 812 55.71 5.92 -46.28
CA ASP A 812 54.62 5.75 -47.23
C ASP A 812 54.25 4.27 -47.30
N SER A 813 53.01 3.97 -46.93
CA SER A 813 52.43 2.63 -46.92
C SER A 813 51.80 2.24 -48.25
N SER A 814 51.51 3.23 -49.11
CA SER A 814 50.77 3.03 -50.36
C SER A 814 51.66 2.64 -51.53
N ASN A 815 52.92 3.08 -51.52
CA ASN A 815 53.89 2.90 -52.59
C ASN A 815 53.36 3.40 -53.94
N THR A 816 52.89 4.64 -53.92
CA THR A 816 52.35 5.35 -55.07
C THR A 816 52.97 6.74 -55.15
N ASN A 817 53.06 7.32 -56.34
CA ASN A 817 53.58 8.68 -56.52
C ASN A 817 52.56 9.78 -56.17
N MET A 818 51.60 9.50 -55.29
CA MET A 818 50.62 10.47 -54.82
C MET A 818 51.09 11.03 -53.48
N TYR A 819 50.93 12.33 -53.25
CA TYR A 819 51.34 12.98 -52.01
C TYR A 819 50.72 12.30 -50.80
N ASN A 820 51.53 11.91 -49.82
CA ASN A 820 51.07 11.40 -48.53
C ASN A 820 50.51 12.51 -47.64
N LEU A 821 51.18 13.68 -47.66
CA LEU A 821 50.86 14.86 -46.88
C LEU A 821 50.66 16.06 -47.82
N ILE A 822 49.61 16.86 -47.57
CA ILE A 822 49.31 18.08 -48.33
C ILE A 822 49.01 19.20 -47.34
N ALA A 823 49.78 20.28 -47.37
CA ALA A 823 49.62 21.47 -46.52
C ALA A 823 49.58 22.74 -47.37
N ALA A 824 48.75 23.72 -47.03
CA ALA A 824 48.81 25.03 -47.70
C ALA A 824 49.98 25.89 -47.18
N GLY A 825 50.42 25.66 -45.95
CA GLY A 825 51.60 26.22 -45.30
C GLY A 825 52.78 25.26 -45.32
N ASP A 826 53.48 25.17 -44.20
CA ASP A 826 54.72 24.42 -44.02
C ASP A 826 54.45 22.94 -43.67
N ILE A 827 55.38 22.07 -44.06
CA ILE A 827 55.40 20.68 -43.60
C ILE A 827 56.70 20.46 -42.83
N THR A 828 56.59 20.16 -41.54
CA THR A 828 57.74 19.92 -40.65
C THR A 828 57.75 18.49 -40.13
N LEU A 829 58.79 17.73 -40.46
CA LEU A 829 58.94 16.32 -40.10
C LEU A 829 60.18 16.10 -39.23
N TRP A 830 59.97 15.65 -38.00
CA TRP A 830 61.02 15.19 -37.11
C TRP A 830 60.98 13.67 -36.98
N THR A 831 62.09 12.99 -37.26
CA THR A 831 62.19 11.52 -37.14
C THR A 831 63.34 11.10 -36.24
N GLY A 832 63.14 10.04 -35.45
CA GLY A 832 64.21 9.33 -34.73
C GLY A 832 64.84 8.19 -35.51
N ASP A 833 64.30 7.83 -36.68
CA ASP A 833 64.85 6.77 -37.53
C ASP A 833 65.04 7.25 -38.99
N ARG A 834 64.09 6.97 -39.88
CA ARG A 834 64.14 7.37 -41.30
C ARG A 834 62.79 7.83 -41.81
N ILE A 835 62.82 8.76 -42.78
CA ILE A 835 61.68 9.16 -43.60
C ILE A 835 61.79 8.48 -44.97
N GLY A 836 60.73 7.78 -45.40
CA GLY A 836 60.68 7.01 -46.64
C GLY A 836 61.40 5.65 -46.56
N ASP A 837 61.19 4.79 -47.56
CA ASP A 837 61.83 3.48 -47.67
C ASP A 837 62.61 3.32 -48.99
N PRO A 838 63.88 3.75 -49.03
CA PRO A 838 64.71 3.59 -50.22
C PRO A 838 65.00 2.11 -50.53
N SER A 839 65.03 1.22 -49.54
CA SER A 839 65.27 -0.21 -49.79
C SER A 839 64.12 -0.87 -50.58
N GLY A 840 62.91 -0.35 -50.43
CA GLY A 840 61.71 -0.70 -51.19
C GLY A 840 61.50 0.13 -52.46
N GLY A 841 62.32 1.17 -52.69
CA GLY A 841 62.15 2.13 -53.79
C GLY A 841 60.92 3.03 -53.62
N ASN A 842 60.53 3.31 -52.36
CA ASN A 842 59.34 4.07 -52.05
C ASN A 842 59.66 5.40 -51.33
N PRO A 843 59.68 6.55 -52.04
CA PRO A 843 59.85 7.84 -51.40
C PRO A 843 58.62 8.21 -50.57
N PHE A 844 58.80 9.11 -49.61
CA PHE A 844 57.69 9.75 -48.92
C PHE A 844 57.31 11.04 -49.65
N ASP A 845 56.12 11.11 -50.20
CA ASP A 845 55.68 12.18 -51.10
C ASP A 845 54.94 13.29 -50.32
N VAL A 846 55.27 14.56 -50.54
CA VAL A 846 54.62 15.70 -49.83
C VAL A 846 54.33 16.88 -50.76
N SER A 847 53.34 17.70 -50.41
CA SER A 847 53.06 18.96 -51.10
C SER A 847 52.82 20.06 -50.07
N ALA A 848 53.79 20.95 -49.92
CA ALA A 848 53.70 22.13 -49.06
C ALA A 848 53.55 23.40 -49.90
N GLY A 849 52.57 24.24 -49.58
CA GLY A 849 52.49 25.60 -50.14
C GLY A 849 53.57 26.53 -49.58
N GLY A 850 54.11 26.23 -48.41
CA GLY A 850 55.27 26.83 -47.75
C GLY A 850 56.50 25.91 -47.74
N ASP A 851 57.30 25.97 -46.68
CA ASP A 851 58.58 25.29 -46.58
C ASP A 851 58.42 23.81 -46.18
N VAL A 852 59.24 22.93 -46.76
CA VAL A 852 59.36 21.53 -46.29
C VAL A 852 60.56 21.44 -45.38
N ASN A 853 60.34 21.23 -44.10
CA ASN A 853 61.35 21.16 -43.05
C ASN A 853 61.52 19.71 -42.56
N VAL A 854 62.77 19.27 -42.38
CA VAL A 854 63.09 17.96 -41.82
C VAL A 854 64.12 18.07 -40.68
N GLY A 855 63.95 17.26 -39.62
CA GLY A 855 64.81 17.26 -38.44
C GLY A 855 65.00 15.87 -37.85
N ALA A 856 66.10 15.67 -37.11
CA ALA A 856 66.38 14.41 -36.41
C ALA A 856 66.08 14.54 -34.91
N ILE A 857 65.45 13.52 -34.33
CA ILE A 857 65.28 13.38 -32.88
C ILE A 857 66.26 12.31 -32.40
N ASP A 858 67.19 12.65 -31.49
CA ASP A 858 68.23 11.75 -30.96
C ASP A 858 69.19 11.10 -32.00
N GLY A 859 69.06 11.43 -33.28
CA GLY A 859 69.86 10.93 -34.41
C GLY A 859 69.44 9.55 -34.90
N SER A 860 69.40 9.37 -36.22
CA SER A 860 69.03 8.12 -36.89
C SER A 860 70.04 6.98 -36.63
N PRO A 861 69.60 5.75 -36.31
CA PRO A 861 70.48 4.60 -36.10
C PRO A 861 71.20 4.13 -37.38
N ALA A 862 70.77 4.59 -38.56
CA ALA A 862 71.43 4.33 -39.84
C ALA A 862 72.79 5.04 -39.97
N PHE A 863 73.17 5.91 -39.03
CA PHE A 863 74.46 6.60 -38.99
C PHE A 863 75.28 6.26 -37.74
N SER A 864 76.52 5.83 -37.94
CA SER A 864 77.46 5.54 -36.85
C SER A 864 78.13 6.84 -36.35
N GLY A 865 77.44 7.59 -35.48
CA GLY A 865 77.96 8.82 -34.88
C GLY A 865 76.82 9.57 -34.23
N LYS A 866 76.68 9.44 -32.91
CA LYS A 866 75.51 9.91 -32.16
C LYS A 866 75.39 11.44 -32.19
N HIS A 867 74.14 11.87 -32.31
CA HIS A 867 73.59 13.23 -32.23
C HIS A 867 73.51 13.96 -33.59
N ASP A 868 72.26 14.17 -34.02
CA ASP A 868 71.78 15.06 -35.09
C ASP A 868 72.03 14.66 -36.57
N SER A 869 72.14 13.35 -36.88
CA SER A 869 72.10 12.87 -38.29
C SER A 869 70.72 12.33 -38.65
N ILE A 870 70.15 12.78 -39.77
CA ILE A 870 68.82 12.37 -40.28
C ILE A 870 68.95 11.46 -41.51
N TRP A 871 67.97 10.59 -41.75
CA TRP A 871 67.80 9.88 -43.01
C TRP A 871 66.45 10.24 -43.66
N VAL A 872 66.49 10.81 -44.86
CA VAL A 872 65.29 11.25 -45.59
C VAL A 872 65.34 10.79 -47.04
N PHE A 873 64.28 10.11 -47.47
CA PHE A 873 63.98 9.82 -48.87
C PHE A 873 62.58 10.32 -49.20
N MET A 874 62.51 11.52 -49.78
CA MET A 874 61.28 12.27 -50.02
C MET A 874 61.22 12.85 -51.42
N MET A 875 60.00 13.09 -51.90
CA MET A 875 59.72 13.73 -53.18
C MET A 875 58.54 14.70 -53.02
N GLY A 876 58.41 15.67 -53.92
CA GLY A 876 57.19 16.47 -54.02
C GLY A 876 57.40 17.97 -54.20
N GLU A 877 56.57 18.80 -53.59
CA GLU A 877 56.53 20.25 -53.79
C GLU A 877 56.73 21.02 -52.48
N SER A 878 57.44 22.15 -52.58
CA SER A 878 57.60 23.17 -51.54
C SER A 878 57.44 24.55 -52.16
N GLY A 879 56.95 25.53 -51.39
CA GLY A 879 56.71 26.92 -51.79
C GLY A 879 57.94 27.64 -52.33
N ASP A 880 59.13 27.34 -51.80
CA ASP A 880 60.40 27.89 -52.29
C ASP A 880 61.13 26.94 -53.28
N GLY A 881 60.61 25.71 -53.44
CA GLY A 881 61.14 24.66 -54.29
C GLY A 881 62.27 23.83 -53.69
N SER A 882 62.58 24.02 -52.41
CA SER A 882 63.68 23.37 -51.68
C SER A 882 63.17 22.55 -50.48
N ILE A 883 64.09 22.01 -49.70
CA ILE A 883 63.83 21.29 -48.44
C ILE A 883 64.77 21.89 -47.40
N HIS A 884 64.38 22.04 -46.15
CA HIS A 884 65.21 22.68 -45.12
C HIS A 884 65.51 21.71 -44.00
N TYR A 885 66.72 21.81 -43.44
CA TYR A 885 67.15 20.98 -42.31
C TYR A 885 67.18 21.78 -41.01
N LEU A 886 66.51 21.29 -39.96
CA LEU A 886 66.32 22.01 -38.70
C LEU A 886 67.36 21.68 -37.58
N GLY A 887 68.41 20.90 -37.87
CA GLY A 887 69.40 20.46 -36.87
C GLY A 887 70.54 21.44 -36.55
N ASP A 888 71.49 21.04 -35.69
CA ASP A 888 72.65 21.87 -35.34
C ASP A 888 73.51 22.20 -36.58
N THR A 889 73.71 23.49 -36.80
CA THR A 889 74.48 24.07 -37.90
C THR A 889 75.99 23.77 -37.83
N SER A 890 76.47 23.20 -36.73
CA SER A 890 77.86 22.76 -36.54
C SER A 890 78.16 21.38 -37.14
N THR A 891 77.13 20.61 -37.49
CA THR A 891 77.25 19.25 -38.06
C THR A 891 76.40 19.11 -39.32
N PRO A 892 76.95 18.50 -40.39
CA PRO A 892 76.18 18.18 -41.58
C PRO A 892 74.90 17.37 -41.32
N PRO A 893 73.78 17.66 -42.01
CA PRO A 893 72.66 16.74 -42.06
C PRO A 893 73.13 15.39 -42.63
N GLY A 894 72.65 14.28 -42.06
CA GLY A 894 73.01 12.92 -42.45
C GLY A 894 72.86 12.65 -43.95
N LEU A 895 71.70 12.14 -44.38
CA LEU A 895 71.33 11.95 -45.79
C LEU A 895 69.91 12.49 -45.99
N ILE A 896 69.77 13.47 -46.88
CA ILE A 896 68.48 13.97 -47.34
C ILE A 896 68.40 13.84 -48.85
N TRP A 897 67.41 13.08 -49.33
CA TRP A 897 67.07 13.00 -50.74
C TRP A 897 65.72 13.68 -50.96
N TRP A 898 65.72 14.73 -51.78
CA TRP A 898 64.56 15.50 -52.20
C TRP A 898 64.57 15.73 -53.72
N ASN A 899 63.55 15.29 -54.47
CA ASN A 899 63.39 15.60 -55.90
C ASN A 899 64.63 15.35 -56.78
N ALA A 900 65.25 14.16 -56.65
CA ALA A 900 66.51 13.81 -57.32
C ALA A 900 67.74 14.65 -56.91
N MET A 901 67.62 15.51 -55.90
CA MET A 901 68.72 16.22 -55.25
C MET A 901 69.10 15.51 -53.95
N VAL A 902 70.38 15.25 -53.77
CA VAL A 902 70.90 14.49 -52.61
C VAL A 902 71.84 15.36 -51.80
N TRP A 903 71.58 15.43 -50.50
CA TRP A 903 72.27 16.23 -49.50
C TRP A 903 72.91 15.33 -48.44
N GLY A 904 74.24 15.23 -48.48
CA GLY A 904 74.99 14.41 -47.53
C GLY A 904 74.82 12.90 -47.74
N GLY A 905 75.54 12.11 -46.93
CA GLY A 905 75.38 10.65 -46.86
C GLY A 905 76.70 9.89 -46.88
N SER A 906 76.72 8.71 -46.26
CA SER A 906 77.81 7.73 -46.41
C SER A 906 77.73 7.07 -47.79
N GLU A 907 78.86 6.62 -48.32
CA GLU A 907 78.90 5.92 -49.61
C GLU A 907 77.96 4.69 -49.64
N GLU A 908 77.84 3.98 -48.51
CA GLU A 908 76.95 2.81 -48.37
C GLU A 908 75.47 3.20 -48.49
N ALA A 909 75.07 4.31 -47.87
CA ALA A 909 73.72 4.86 -47.95
C ALA A 909 73.36 5.31 -49.38
N LEU A 910 74.30 5.98 -50.05
CA LEU A 910 74.16 6.41 -51.44
C LEU A 910 74.08 5.23 -52.43
N ILE A 911 74.76 4.12 -52.14
CA ILE A 911 74.68 2.88 -52.92
C ILE A 911 73.32 2.20 -52.78
N GLU A 912 72.71 2.22 -51.60
CA GLU A 912 71.35 1.68 -51.40
C GLU A 912 70.32 2.49 -52.19
N ILE A 913 70.46 3.80 -52.18
CA ILE A 913 69.71 4.77 -52.96
C ILE A 913 69.85 4.56 -54.48
N ASP A 914 71.07 4.40 -55.00
CA ASP A 914 71.33 4.13 -56.43
C ASP A 914 70.69 2.82 -56.92
N ARG A 915 70.70 1.79 -56.05
CA ARG A 915 70.08 0.50 -56.35
C ARG A 915 68.55 0.60 -56.43
N ALA A 916 67.95 1.54 -55.71
CA ALA A 916 66.51 1.76 -55.65
C ALA A 916 65.96 2.49 -56.89
N GLU A 917 66.65 3.53 -57.37
CA GLU A 917 66.18 4.35 -58.51
C GLU A 917 66.43 3.75 -59.90
N GLY A 918 67.26 2.70 -60.00
CA GLY A 918 67.50 2.01 -61.26
C GLY A 918 68.07 2.88 -62.40
N GLY A 919 68.71 4.03 -62.12
CA GLY A 919 69.11 4.93 -63.20
C GLY A 919 70.19 5.99 -62.99
N PHE A 920 70.43 6.54 -61.80
CA PHE A 920 71.16 7.82 -61.72
C PHE A 920 72.68 7.76 -61.54
N SER A 921 73.31 6.66 -61.08
CA SER A 921 74.78 6.68 -60.84
C SER A 921 75.58 5.64 -61.62
N ARG A 922 75.11 5.18 -62.79
CA ARG A 922 75.93 4.29 -63.62
C ARG A 922 77.25 4.94 -64.07
N GLU A 923 77.39 6.27 -64.05
CA GLU A 923 78.65 6.98 -64.34
C GLU A 923 79.51 7.26 -63.09
N VAL A 924 78.92 7.48 -61.91
CA VAL A 924 79.65 7.68 -60.64
C VAL A 924 80.15 6.36 -60.08
N ARG A 925 79.34 5.30 -60.18
CA ARG A 925 79.70 3.95 -59.77
C ARG A 925 80.83 3.34 -60.63
N ASP A 926 80.85 3.66 -61.93
CA ASP A 926 81.92 3.24 -62.85
C ASP A 926 83.22 4.07 -62.67
N LEU A 927 83.14 5.19 -61.94
CA LEU A 927 84.26 6.05 -61.52
C LEU A 927 84.80 5.63 -60.13
N ALA A 928 83.91 5.31 -59.18
CA ALA A 928 84.21 4.79 -57.85
C ALA A 928 84.81 3.36 -57.91
N ASP A 929 84.21 2.44 -58.68
CA ASP A 929 84.76 1.09 -58.89
C ASP A 929 86.12 1.12 -59.64
N ARG A 930 86.47 2.23 -60.30
CA ARG A 930 87.76 2.40 -60.98
C ARG A 930 88.90 2.83 -60.05
N TYR A 931 88.61 3.26 -58.81
CA TYR A 931 89.61 3.81 -57.89
C TYR A 931 89.63 3.23 -56.46
N ILE A 932 88.69 2.36 -56.07
CA ILE A 932 88.64 1.84 -54.69
C ILE A 932 89.48 0.57 -54.51
N SER A 933 90.67 0.73 -53.92
CA SER A 933 91.42 -0.34 -53.26
C SER A 933 91.35 -0.18 -51.73
N GLN A 934 91.16 -1.32 -51.04
CA GLN A 934 91.09 -1.67 -49.60
C GLN A 934 91.72 -0.78 -48.49
N SER A 935 91.78 0.55 -48.59
CA SER A 935 92.41 1.39 -47.55
C SER A 935 91.67 2.70 -47.22
N TRP A 936 90.46 2.89 -47.73
CA TRP A 936 89.65 4.09 -47.48
C TRP A 936 88.42 3.72 -46.65
N HIS A 937 88.63 3.54 -45.34
CA HIS A 937 87.55 3.63 -44.36
C HIS A 937 87.71 4.97 -43.65
N PHE A 938 87.14 6.02 -44.25
CA PHE A 938 86.95 7.30 -43.57
C PHE A 938 85.57 7.84 -43.94
N ASN A 939 84.83 8.22 -42.90
CA ASN A 939 83.49 8.82 -42.90
C ASN A 939 83.49 10.18 -43.64
N PHE A 940 83.59 10.20 -44.96
CA PHE A 940 83.39 11.41 -45.74
C PHE A 940 81.89 11.58 -46.04
N LEU A 941 81.32 12.72 -45.63
CA LEU A 941 80.00 13.16 -46.09
C LEU A 941 80.13 13.67 -47.53
N TYR A 942 79.33 13.10 -48.43
CA TYR A 942 79.33 13.46 -49.84
C TYR A 942 78.21 14.47 -50.15
N PHE A 943 78.59 15.65 -50.69
CA PHE A 943 77.65 16.68 -51.10
C PHE A 943 77.76 16.95 -52.61
N PRO A 944 76.96 16.29 -53.46
CA PRO A 944 77.13 16.35 -54.92
C PRO A 944 76.85 17.72 -55.55
N HIS A 945 76.19 18.63 -54.83
CA HIS A 945 75.74 19.96 -55.29
C HIS A 945 76.55 21.11 -54.66
N VAL A 946 77.39 20.84 -53.66
CA VAL A 946 78.24 21.86 -53.01
C VAL A 946 79.36 22.26 -53.96
N ARG A 947 79.47 23.58 -54.20
CA ARG A 947 80.46 24.19 -55.09
C ARG A 947 81.29 25.18 -54.30
N ALA A 948 82.60 25.15 -54.49
CA ALA A 948 83.50 26.14 -53.91
C ALA A 948 83.93 27.14 -54.99
N TYR A 949 83.78 28.43 -54.71
CA TYR A 949 84.24 29.51 -55.57
C TYR A 949 85.43 30.21 -54.93
N PHE A 950 86.56 30.25 -55.63
CA PHE A 950 87.81 30.87 -55.17
C PHE A 950 87.92 32.31 -55.65
N ASP A 951 88.42 33.19 -54.78
CA ASP A 951 88.58 34.61 -55.10
C ASP A 951 89.62 34.87 -56.20
N GLU A 952 90.61 33.97 -56.39
CA GLU A 952 91.70 34.14 -57.36
C GLU A 952 91.52 33.38 -58.70
N GLU A 953 90.55 32.46 -58.82
CA GLU A 953 90.19 31.79 -60.09
C GLU A 953 88.66 31.65 -60.27
N PRO A 954 88.06 32.26 -61.32
CA PRO A 954 86.64 32.10 -61.61
C PRO A 954 86.40 30.77 -62.35
N GLY A 955 86.53 29.65 -61.64
CA GLY A 955 86.38 28.30 -62.15
C GLY A 955 85.48 27.44 -61.25
N ASN A 956 84.42 26.89 -61.84
CA ASN A 956 83.42 26.04 -61.19
C ASN A 956 84.04 24.66 -60.84
N MET A 957 84.31 24.38 -59.55
CA MET A 957 84.87 23.09 -59.10
C MET A 957 84.04 22.47 -57.96
N SER A 958 83.82 21.16 -58.05
CA SER A 958 83.30 20.33 -56.96
C SER A 958 84.33 20.22 -55.82
N ILE A 959 83.87 20.21 -54.57
CA ILE A 959 84.70 20.39 -53.36
C ILE A 959 85.76 19.29 -53.15
N GLU A 960 85.66 18.18 -53.90
CA GLU A 960 86.54 17.00 -53.82
C GLU A 960 87.98 17.24 -54.28
N HIS A 961 88.29 18.38 -54.91
CA HIS A 961 89.57 18.62 -55.60
C HIS A 961 90.36 19.84 -55.11
N ILE A 962 90.19 20.26 -53.87
CA ILE A 962 90.75 21.52 -53.37
C ILE A 962 91.93 21.25 -52.41
N LEU A 963 93.08 21.87 -52.68
CA LEU A 963 94.33 21.70 -51.91
C LEU A 963 94.83 22.99 -51.22
N ASP A 964 94.46 24.19 -51.68
CA ASP A 964 94.67 25.49 -51.00
C ASP A 964 93.62 26.51 -51.50
N GLY A 965 93.46 27.63 -50.77
CA GLY A 965 92.68 28.80 -51.22
C GLY A 965 91.57 29.26 -50.27
N GLU A 966 91.16 30.51 -50.50
CA GLU A 966 90.08 31.20 -49.79
C GLU A 966 88.91 31.48 -50.75
N GLY A 967 87.69 31.23 -50.28
CA GLY A 967 86.52 31.24 -51.14
C GLY A 967 85.20 31.06 -50.41
N VAL A 968 84.12 31.19 -51.18
CA VAL A 968 82.75 31.01 -50.69
C VAL A 968 82.28 29.61 -51.09
N ILE A 969 81.75 28.86 -50.13
CA ILE A 969 81.06 27.60 -50.38
C ILE A 969 79.59 27.92 -50.63
N GLU A 970 79.13 27.67 -51.85
CA GLU A 970 77.72 27.78 -52.21
C GLU A 970 77.09 26.39 -52.29
N GLY A 971 75.82 26.31 -51.90
CA GLY A 971 75.06 25.05 -51.91
C GLY A 971 75.28 24.18 -50.68
N LEU A 972 75.86 24.72 -49.59
CA LEU A 972 75.75 24.08 -48.27
C LEU A 972 74.30 24.16 -47.78
N PRO A 973 73.85 23.18 -46.98
CA PRO A 973 72.56 23.28 -46.30
C PRO A 973 72.48 24.59 -45.50
N GLU A 974 71.28 25.15 -45.43
CA GLU A 974 71.04 26.42 -44.76
C GLU A 974 71.55 26.40 -43.31
N GLY A 975 72.25 27.46 -42.90
CA GLY A 975 72.85 27.58 -41.58
C GLY A 975 74.22 26.90 -41.40
N VAL A 976 74.64 25.96 -42.27
CA VAL A 976 75.93 25.25 -42.11
C VAL A 976 77.11 26.21 -42.30
N THR A 977 77.97 26.28 -41.29
CA THR A 977 79.20 27.08 -41.32
C THR A 977 80.45 26.17 -41.29
N PRO A 978 81.56 26.59 -41.90
CA PRO A 978 81.77 27.92 -42.48
C PRO A 978 81.33 28.02 -43.95
N THR A 979 80.55 29.06 -44.28
CA THR A 979 80.14 29.43 -45.67
C THR A 979 81.27 30.10 -46.45
N GLU A 980 82.29 30.57 -45.73
CA GLU A 980 83.56 31.05 -46.26
C GLU A 980 84.64 30.11 -45.75
N PHE A 981 85.37 29.46 -46.65
CA PHE A 981 86.50 28.63 -46.25
C PHE A 981 87.78 29.39 -46.53
N ASN A 982 88.70 29.36 -45.58
CA ASN A 982 90.09 29.72 -45.82
C ASN A 982 90.95 28.51 -45.48
N LEU A 983 91.31 27.73 -46.50
CA LEU A 983 92.20 26.58 -46.31
C LEU A 983 93.61 27.01 -45.88
N ASN A 984 93.94 28.30 -45.97
CA ASN A 984 95.21 28.85 -45.49
C ASN A 984 95.19 29.21 -43.99
N ASP A 985 94.00 29.24 -43.34
CA ASP A 985 93.85 29.47 -41.89
C ASP A 985 93.79 28.17 -41.07
N LEU A 986 93.74 27.01 -41.75
CA LEU A 986 94.07 25.73 -41.13
C LEU A 986 95.58 25.74 -40.82
N ASP A 987 95.92 26.10 -39.59
CA ASP A 987 97.28 25.95 -39.08
C ASP A 987 97.78 24.55 -39.43
N ASP A 988 98.97 24.51 -40.04
CA ASP A 988 99.79 23.38 -40.51
C ASP A 988 100.17 22.38 -39.36
N SER A 989 99.35 22.28 -38.32
CA SER A 989 99.58 21.51 -37.11
C SER A 989 98.79 20.21 -37.07
N TYR A 990 98.83 19.40 -38.13
CA TYR A 990 98.99 17.94 -37.95
C TYR A 990 99.86 17.33 -39.04
N THR A 991 101.16 17.59 -38.88
CA THR A 991 102.25 16.81 -39.46
C THR A 991 102.40 15.45 -38.77
N TRP A 992 102.93 14.50 -39.54
CA TRP A 992 103.01 13.07 -39.27
C TRP A 992 104.25 12.66 -38.43
N TYR A 993 104.08 11.63 -37.58
CA TYR A 993 105.05 10.57 -37.18
C TYR A 993 106.07 10.77 -36.00
N ASP A 994 106.07 9.84 -35.01
CA ASP A 994 107.20 8.94 -34.59
C ASP A 994 107.01 8.25 -33.20
N GLY A 995 107.11 6.92 -33.16
CA GLY A 995 108.14 6.30 -32.30
C GLY A 995 107.79 5.62 -30.97
N SER A 996 107.67 4.29 -31.03
CA SER A 996 108.03 3.28 -30.01
C SER A 996 106.96 2.68 -29.06
N LYS A 997 106.74 1.37 -29.29
CA LYS A 997 105.98 0.32 -28.57
C LYS A 997 104.51 0.14 -28.91
#